data_AF-A0A4S3ZZ57-F1
#
_entry.id   AF-A0A4S3ZZ57-F1
#
_cell.length_a   1.000
_cell.length_b   1.000
_cell.length_c   1.000
_cell.angle_alpha   90.00
_cell.angle_beta   90.00
_cell.angle_gamma   90.00
#
_symmetry.space_group_name_H-M   'P 1'
#
loop_
_entity.id
_entity.type
_entity.pdbx_description
1 polymer ?
#
loop_
_entity_poly.entity_id
_entity_poly.type
_entity_poly.pdbx_seq_one_letter_code
_entity_poly.pdbx_strand_id
1 'polypeptide(L)'
;MNTFWQFMKRNYKIVLLITALSAILWSFMPTKKSDPEKDRLLLELLTFVLEKGHYDPVQMDDAFSKSVYKEYISALDPSKRFFIQSDIDEFSKYETQIDDMIRNKDLTFFDLTYTRLMERMGEAKGIYKDILARPFDFNTDEQINLDYDKQPFSKNKLELKNRWEKQLKLNVLSSVTDKLKLQEKEKEDKGIKKEGTTAKKESDSKPKTMEELEKSSRETTLKSLDEYFGFIAELDRDDWFSVYLNSIVERFDPHTFYFAPDDKEKFDISISGSLEGIGARLQKKNDYTEITELIPGGPAWRGKQLEQGDVIMKVAQGNAEPVDVVGMRLDDVVKKIKGKKGTEVRLTVKKVDGTIKVIPIVREVVEIEETYAKSSIVKKGDMTYGIINLPKFYIDFENKDKRDAFKDVAQEIERLKKQNVQGIVMDLRDNGGGSLQTVVDMVGLFIDQGPVVQVKSANGKKEVLYNKQSKVHWDGPLVVMVNNFSASASEIFAAAIQDYKRGVVIGSKHTYGKGTVQNVIDLNQFIRSNPYGDLGALKTTTQKFYRVNGGSTQREGVLSDVVMPDRYSYIDMGERDIDNAMPWDKIDPANYQPVKGLDFTAAIAKSKERMATNEQFKLIDENAKWISSRKDMNTLSLNFNKFRAEETAVENTAKKFKALADYKNNLSFGSLPYEKEMFKNDTVLAQKRERWHESLSNDVYVDEALNILNDMKNSGKDVKGTITLKDKKNKIVDKVN
;
A
#
# COMPACT_ATOMS: atom_id res chain seq x y z
N MET A 1 -35.28 24.14 41.41
CA MET A 1 -36.16 23.65 40.31
C MET A 1 -37.32 24.59 39.93
N ASN A 2 -37.85 25.44 40.83
CA ASN A 2 -39.06 26.25 40.52
C ASN A 2 -38.84 27.58 39.78
N THR A 3 -37.67 28.22 39.87
CA THR A 3 -37.42 29.53 39.23
C THR A 3 -37.20 29.44 37.72
N PHE A 4 -36.51 28.39 37.25
CA PHE A 4 -36.29 28.14 35.82
C PHE A 4 -37.61 27.83 35.09
N TRP A 5 -38.49 27.06 35.73
CA TRP A 5 -39.78 26.69 35.16
C TRP A 5 -40.78 27.86 35.14
N GLN A 6 -40.74 28.74 36.15
CA GLN A 6 -41.50 29.99 36.14
C GLN A 6 -40.98 30.99 35.09
N PHE A 7 -39.66 31.06 34.86
CA PHE A 7 -39.08 31.87 33.79
C PHE A 7 -39.52 31.37 32.41
N MET A 8 -39.47 30.05 32.17
CA MET A 8 -39.96 29.44 30.91
C MET A 8 -41.47 29.64 30.71
N LYS A 9 -42.28 29.54 31.76
CA LYS A 9 -43.73 29.82 31.67
C LYS A 9 -44.04 31.29 31.39
N ARG A 10 -43.32 32.22 32.00
CA ARG A 10 -43.56 33.67 31.81
C ARG A 10 -43.08 34.17 30.45
N ASN A 11 -42.02 33.56 29.92
CA ASN A 11 -41.38 33.96 28.67
C ASN A 11 -41.58 32.92 27.54
N TYR A 12 -42.59 32.06 27.63
CA TYR A 12 -42.78 30.94 26.69
C TYR A 12 -42.85 31.42 25.23
N LYS A 13 -43.47 32.57 24.97
CA LYS A 13 -43.53 33.18 23.63
C LYS A 13 -42.15 33.55 23.08
N ILE A 14 -41.23 34.02 23.94
CA ILE A 14 -39.85 34.36 23.57
C ILE A 14 -39.03 33.08 23.35
N VAL A 15 -39.22 32.06 24.18
CA VAL A 15 -38.57 30.75 24.00
C VAL A 15 -39.04 30.08 22.71
N LEU A 16 -40.34 30.15 22.39
CA LEU A 16 -40.91 29.65 21.13
C LEU A 16 -40.38 30.43 19.92
N LEU A 17 -40.23 31.75 20.05
CA LEU A 17 -39.65 32.59 18.99
C LEU A 17 -38.17 32.26 18.77
N ILE A 18 -37.38 32.10 19.84
CA ILE A 18 -35.95 31.76 19.76
C ILE A 18 -35.76 30.34 19.20
N THR A 19 -36.59 29.37 19.61
CA THR A 19 -36.55 28.00 19.07
C THR A 19 -37.00 27.95 17.61
N ALA A 20 -38.02 28.71 17.21
CA ALA A 20 -38.40 28.86 15.81
C ALA A 20 -37.30 29.55 14.99
N LEU A 21 -36.70 30.63 15.50
CA LEU A 21 -35.58 31.32 14.84
C LEU A 21 -34.34 30.43 14.73
N SER A 22 -34.03 29.63 15.75
CA SER A 22 -32.90 28.68 15.69
C SER A 22 -33.19 27.49 14.79
N ALA A 23 -34.43 27.01 14.70
CA ALA A 23 -34.84 26.02 13.70
C ALA A 23 -34.75 26.57 12.26
N ILE A 24 -35.14 27.84 12.07
CA ILE A 24 -34.97 28.54 10.79
C ILE A 24 -33.48 28.74 10.46
N LEU A 25 -32.67 29.16 11.42
CA LEU A 25 -31.21 29.31 11.25
C LEU A 25 -30.51 27.97 11.00
N TRP A 26 -30.97 26.87 11.59
CA TRP A 26 -30.52 25.51 11.26
C TRP A 26 -30.95 25.07 9.86
N SER A 27 -32.13 25.48 9.39
CA SER A 27 -32.56 25.22 8.00
C SER A 27 -31.77 26.01 6.95
N PHE A 28 -31.07 27.08 7.35
CA PHE A 28 -30.18 27.88 6.52
C PHE A 28 -28.69 27.54 6.70
N MET A 29 -28.32 26.56 7.53
CA MET A 29 -26.96 26.03 7.45
C MET A 29 -26.79 25.36 6.09
N PRO A 30 -25.78 25.74 5.29
CA PRO A 30 -25.50 25.07 4.03
C PRO A 30 -25.12 23.63 4.36
N THR A 31 -26.07 22.71 4.20
CA THR A 31 -25.73 21.32 3.94
C THR A 31 -24.96 21.34 2.63
N LYS A 32 -23.74 20.80 2.63
CA LYS A 32 -22.98 20.55 1.40
C LYS A 32 -23.83 19.57 0.57
N LYS A 33 -24.77 20.09 -0.22
CA LYS A 33 -25.51 19.29 -1.18
C LYS A 33 -24.52 18.96 -2.29
N SER A 34 -24.27 17.67 -2.47
CA SER A 34 -23.59 17.15 -3.66
C SER A 34 -24.28 17.71 -4.90
N ASP A 35 -23.51 18.17 -5.87
CA ASP A 35 -24.00 18.87 -7.06
C ASP A 35 -24.16 17.88 -8.21
N PRO A 36 -25.39 17.49 -8.59
CA PRO A 36 -25.60 16.54 -9.68
C PRO A 36 -24.98 17.00 -11.01
N GLU A 37 -24.78 18.31 -11.23
CA GLU A 37 -24.13 18.81 -12.44
C GLU A 37 -22.63 18.54 -12.44
N LYS A 38 -21.97 18.59 -11.28
CA LYS A 38 -20.56 18.20 -11.13
C LYS A 38 -20.36 16.73 -11.50
N ASP A 39 -21.23 15.86 -11.00
CA ASP A 39 -21.16 14.42 -11.25
C ASP A 39 -21.39 14.06 -12.71
N ARG A 40 -22.36 14.72 -13.35
CA ARG A 40 -22.62 14.60 -14.78
C ARG A 40 -21.41 15.02 -15.61
N LEU A 41 -20.77 16.13 -15.24
CA LEU A 41 -19.55 16.60 -15.88
C LEU A 41 -18.40 15.60 -15.69
N LEU A 42 -18.24 15.03 -14.50
CA LEU A 42 -17.23 14.01 -14.24
C LEU A 42 -17.43 12.78 -15.14
N LEU A 43 -18.66 12.25 -15.24
CA LEU A 43 -18.97 11.13 -16.13
C LEU A 43 -18.64 11.46 -17.60
N GLU A 44 -18.99 12.66 -18.06
CA GLU A 44 -18.69 13.12 -19.41
C GLU A 44 -17.18 13.19 -19.67
N LEU A 45 -16.42 13.81 -18.76
CA LEU A 45 -14.96 13.96 -18.91
C LEU A 45 -14.26 12.61 -18.86
N LEU A 46 -14.63 11.74 -17.92
CA LEU A 46 -14.06 10.40 -17.83
C LEU A 46 -14.30 9.59 -19.09
N THR A 47 -15.55 9.58 -19.59
CA THR A 47 -15.92 8.90 -20.84
C THR A 47 -15.10 9.45 -22.01
N PHE A 48 -15.02 10.77 -22.15
CA PHE A 48 -14.23 11.41 -23.21
C PHE A 48 -12.75 11.02 -23.17
N VAL A 49 -12.12 11.07 -21.98
CA VAL A 49 -10.70 10.73 -21.84
C VAL A 49 -10.45 9.25 -22.09
N LEU A 50 -11.33 8.36 -21.63
CA LEU A 50 -11.17 6.92 -21.83
C LEU A 50 -11.35 6.51 -23.29
N GLU A 51 -12.37 7.00 -23.98
CA GLU A 51 -12.61 6.68 -25.39
C GLU A 51 -11.49 7.17 -26.32
N LYS A 52 -10.86 8.30 -25.99
CA LYS A 52 -9.84 8.94 -26.83
C LYS A 52 -8.41 8.62 -26.42
N GLY A 53 -8.19 8.35 -25.14
CA GLY A 53 -6.87 8.28 -24.51
C GLY A 53 -6.45 6.89 -24.03
N HIS A 54 -7.40 5.97 -23.81
CA HIS A 54 -7.06 4.62 -23.33
C HIS A 54 -6.33 3.81 -24.42
N TYR A 55 -5.41 2.94 -24.00
CA TYR A 55 -4.63 2.09 -24.89
C TYR A 55 -5.49 1.08 -25.65
N ASP A 56 -6.50 0.54 -24.99
CA ASP A 56 -7.46 -0.42 -25.55
C ASP A 56 -8.86 -0.03 -25.06
N PRO A 57 -9.52 0.97 -25.69
CA PRO A 57 -10.79 1.47 -25.20
C PRO A 57 -11.88 0.38 -25.31
N VAL A 58 -12.58 0.13 -24.20
CA VAL A 58 -13.63 -0.89 -24.14
C VAL A 58 -14.90 -0.38 -24.83
N GLN A 59 -15.59 -1.26 -25.57
CA GLN A 59 -16.91 -0.97 -26.09
C GLN A 59 -17.91 -0.94 -24.93
N MET A 60 -18.53 0.22 -24.69
CA MET A 60 -19.55 0.39 -23.66
C MET A 60 -20.88 -0.18 -24.16
N ASP A 61 -21.10 -1.48 -24.06
CA ASP A 61 -22.36 -2.14 -24.45
C ASP A 61 -23.05 -2.83 -23.24
N ASP A 62 -24.12 -3.59 -23.48
CA ASP A 62 -24.79 -4.36 -22.43
C ASP A 62 -23.85 -5.30 -21.65
N ALA A 63 -22.78 -5.82 -22.28
CA ALA A 63 -21.81 -6.70 -21.62
C ALA A 63 -20.87 -5.90 -20.70
N PHE A 64 -20.47 -4.70 -21.12
CA PHE A 64 -19.82 -3.72 -20.25
C PHE A 64 -20.71 -3.39 -19.05
N SER A 65 -21.99 -3.06 -19.29
CA SER A 65 -22.97 -2.74 -18.23
C SER A 65 -23.10 -3.83 -17.19
N LYS A 66 -23.24 -5.10 -17.61
CA LYS A 66 -23.29 -6.26 -16.70
C LYS A 66 -22.04 -6.37 -15.82
N SER A 67 -20.88 -6.08 -16.39
CA SER A 67 -19.61 -6.14 -15.68
C SER A 67 -19.47 -5.01 -14.66
N VAL A 68 -19.82 -3.77 -15.05
CA VAL A 68 -19.86 -2.62 -14.13
C VAL A 68 -20.86 -2.87 -13.01
N TYR A 69 -22.05 -3.39 -13.32
CA TYR A 69 -23.08 -3.73 -12.34
C TYR A 69 -22.52 -4.71 -11.30
N LYS A 70 -21.93 -5.81 -11.74
CA LYS A 70 -21.36 -6.83 -10.85
C LYS A 70 -20.28 -6.24 -9.95
N GLU A 71 -19.33 -5.50 -10.52
CA GLU A 71 -18.22 -4.90 -9.76
C GLU A 71 -18.72 -3.89 -8.74
N TYR A 72 -19.63 -3.01 -9.16
CA TYR A 72 -20.18 -1.97 -8.29
C TYR A 72 -20.99 -2.55 -7.13
N ILE A 73 -21.86 -3.53 -7.38
CA ILE A 73 -22.61 -4.19 -6.29
C ILE A 73 -21.67 -4.89 -5.30
N SER A 74 -20.62 -5.56 -5.81
CA SER A 74 -19.59 -6.16 -4.96
C SER A 74 -18.81 -5.11 -4.16
N ALA A 75 -18.51 -3.94 -4.74
CA ALA A 75 -17.84 -2.84 -4.05
C ALA A 75 -18.69 -2.23 -2.93
N LEU A 76 -20.02 -2.16 -3.11
CA LEU A 76 -20.94 -1.64 -2.10
C LEU A 76 -21.16 -2.62 -0.94
N ASP A 77 -21.23 -3.94 -1.21
CA ASP A 77 -21.51 -4.95 -0.17
C ASP A 77 -20.74 -6.27 -0.40
N PRO A 78 -19.40 -6.26 -0.24
CA PRO A 78 -18.55 -7.43 -0.56
C PRO A 78 -18.82 -8.63 0.36
N SER A 79 -19.31 -8.37 1.57
CA SER A 79 -19.66 -9.42 2.55
C SER A 79 -21.15 -9.77 2.56
N LYS A 80 -21.93 -9.21 1.62
CA LYS A 80 -23.38 -9.45 1.44
C LYS A 80 -24.16 -9.30 2.76
N ARG A 81 -23.84 -8.26 3.54
CA ARG A 81 -24.35 -8.00 4.89
C ARG A 81 -25.29 -6.79 4.96
N PHE A 82 -25.51 -6.10 3.86
CA PHE A 82 -26.38 -4.94 3.79
C PHE A 82 -27.61 -5.21 2.93
N PHE A 83 -27.42 -5.64 1.69
CA PHE A 83 -28.54 -5.82 0.77
C PHE A 83 -29.26 -7.15 0.97
N ILE A 84 -30.56 -7.15 0.66
CA ILE A 84 -31.37 -8.36 0.54
C ILE A 84 -31.74 -8.61 -0.93
N GLN A 85 -32.20 -9.82 -1.24
CA GLN A 85 -32.49 -10.23 -2.62
C GLN A 85 -33.45 -9.27 -3.33
N SER A 86 -34.47 -8.75 -2.65
CA SER A 86 -35.40 -7.78 -3.26
C SER A 86 -34.74 -6.46 -3.68
N ASP A 87 -33.69 -6.03 -2.98
CA ASP A 87 -32.92 -4.84 -3.39
C ASP A 87 -32.12 -5.16 -4.66
N ILE A 88 -31.48 -6.34 -4.70
CA ILE A 88 -30.73 -6.80 -5.87
C ILE A 88 -31.64 -7.02 -7.08
N ASP A 89 -32.84 -7.55 -6.88
CA ASP A 89 -33.83 -7.72 -7.94
C ASP A 89 -34.28 -6.35 -8.49
N GLU A 90 -34.40 -5.33 -7.64
CA GLU A 90 -34.68 -3.96 -8.06
C GLU A 90 -33.52 -3.37 -8.88
N PHE A 91 -32.29 -3.54 -8.41
CA PHE A 91 -31.07 -3.06 -9.06
C PHE A 91 -30.84 -3.74 -10.42
N SER A 92 -31.14 -5.04 -10.53
CA SER A 92 -30.89 -5.85 -11.73
C SER A 92 -31.63 -5.36 -12.98
N LYS A 93 -32.69 -4.55 -12.82
CA LYS A 93 -33.40 -3.91 -13.93
C LYS A 93 -32.52 -2.99 -14.76
N TYR A 94 -31.43 -2.49 -14.16
CA TYR A 94 -30.47 -1.58 -14.79
C TYR A 94 -29.19 -2.29 -15.24
N GLU A 95 -29.08 -3.61 -15.04
CA GLU A 95 -27.85 -4.37 -15.31
C GLU A 95 -27.34 -4.22 -16.75
N THR A 96 -28.22 -3.98 -17.72
CA THR A 96 -27.89 -3.77 -19.14
C THR A 96 -28.06 -2.33 -19.61
N GLN A 97 -28.28 -1.37 -18.70
CA GLN A 97 -28.59 0.02 -19.07
C GLN A 97 -27.52 1.02 -18.60
N ILE A 98 -26.48 0.55 -17.90
CA ILE A 98 -25.46 1.44 -17.30
C ILE A 98 -24.68 2.20 -18.40
N ASP A 99 -24.38 1.58 -19.53
CA ASP A 99 -23.75 2.20 -20.69
C ASP A 99 -24.60 3.33 -21.27
N ASP A 100 -25.91 3.11 -21.44
CA ASP A 100 -26.84 4.15 -21.86
C ASP A 100 -26.94 5.28 -20.82
N MET A 101 -26.93 4.95 -19.53
CA MET A 101 -26.91 5.94 -18.46
C MET A 101 -25.63 6.77 -18.46
N ILE A 102 -24.47 6.16 -18.70
CA ILE A 102 -23.18 6.86 -18.83
C ILE A 102 -23.25 7.85 -20.01
N ARG A 103 -23.71 7.41 -21.19
CA ARG A 103 -23.86 8.27 -22.37
C ARG A 103 -24.79 9.45 -22.13
N ASN A 104 -25.90 9.20 -21.43
CA ASN A 104 -26.93 10.21 -21.15
C ASN A 104 -26.66 11.02 -19.87
N LYS A 105 -25.56 10.74 -19.16
CA LYS A 105 -25.20 11.36 -17.87
C LYS A 105 -26.32 11.20 -16.84
N ASP A 106 -26.95 10.03 -16.84
CA ASP A 106 -28.03 9.67 -15.93
C ASP A 106 -27.46 9.06 -14.65
N LEU A 107 -27.82 9.64 -13.50
CA LEU A 107 -27.38 9.22 -12.18
C LEU A 107 -28.41 8.32 -11.47
N THR A 108 -29.51 7.96 -12.13
CA THR A 108 -30.63 7.22 -11.54
C THR A 108 -30.19 5.96 -10.81
N PHE A 109 -29.34 5.15 -11.43
CA PHE A 109 -28.87 3.90 -10.81
C PHE A 109 -28.00 4.18 -9.57
N PHE A 110 -27.07 5.14 -9.65
CA PHE A 110 -26.23 5.54 -8.52
C PHE A 110 -27.06 6.08 -7.34
N ASP A 111 -28.01 6.99 -7.61
CA ASP A 111 -28.84 7.57 -6.55
C ASP A 111 -29.73 6.52 -5.87
N LEU A 112 -30.24 5.57 -6.64
CA LEU A 112 -31.01 4.43 -6.13
C LEU A 112 -30.16 3.56 -5.20
N THR A 113 -28.99 3.10 -5.64
CA THR A 113 -28.12 2.22 -4.85
C THR A 113 -27.54 2.94 -3.63
N TYR A 114 -27.13 4.20 -3.76
CA TYR A 114 -26.66 5.02 -2.66
C TYR A 114 -27.73 5.19 -1.58
N THR A 115 -28.95 5.59 -1.97
CA THR A 115 -30.06 5.77 -1.03
C THR A 115 -30.37 4.47 -0.30
N ARG A 116 -30.41 3.35 -1.04
CA ARG A 116 -30.66 2.04 -0.46
C ARG A 116 -29.55 1.59 0.48
N LEU A 117 -28.29 1.86 0.14
CA LEU A 117 -27.16 1.51 0.98
C LEU A 117 -27.21 2.26 2.31
N MET A 118 -27.50 3.57 2.28
CA MET A 118 -27.63 4.37 3.50
C MET A 118 -28.79 3.88 4.38
N GLU A 119 -29.92 3.50 3.78
CA GLU A 119 -31.03 2.83 4.49
C GLU A 119 -30.54 1.54 5.18
N ARG A 120 -29.93 0.62 4.44
CA ARG A 120 -29.48 -0.69 4.96
C ARG A 120 -28.37 -0.57 6.00
N MET A 121 -27.47 0.40 5.88
CA MET A 121 -26.48 0.70 6.91
C MET A 121 -27.12 1.24 8.20
N GLY A 122 -28.17 2.06 8.07
CA GLY A 122 -28.97 2.51 9.21
C GLY A 122 -29.65 1.35 9.93
N GLU A 123 -30.22 0.40 9.17
CA GLU A 123 -30.84 -0.81 9.73
C GLU A 123 -29.81 -1.74 10.39
N ALA A 124 -28.64 -1.92 9.77
CA ALA A 124 -27.56 -2.75 10.30
C ALA A 124 -27.13 -2.31 11.71
N LYS A 125 -27.15 -0.99 11.99
CA LYS A 125 -26.91 -0.44 13.34
C LYS A 125 -27.86 -1.00 14.40
N GLY A 126 -29.13 -1.17 14.07
CA GLY A 126 -30.09 -1.82 14.98
C GLY A 126 -29.80 -3.32 15.12
N ILE A 127 -29.49 -3.99 14.01
CA ILE A 127 -29.27 -5.44 13.96
C ILE A 127 -28.11 -5.87 14.85
N TYR A 128 -26.90 -5.30 14.67
CA TYR A 128 -25.75 -5.77 15.44
C TYR A 128 -25.87 -5.43 16.93
N LYS A 129 -26.52 -4.31 17.29
CA LYS A 129 -26.78 -3.93 18.69
C LYS A 129 -27.71 -4.90 19.37
N ASP A 130 -28.79 -5.28 18.70
CA ASP A 130 -29.77 -6.24 19.21
C ASP A 130 -29.17 -7.65 19.39
N ILE A 131 -28.35 -8.10 18.44
CA ILE A 131 -27.65 -9.38 18.52
C ILE A 131 -26.65 -9.37 19.69
N LEU A 132 -25.76 -8.37 19.74
CA LEU A 132 -24.71 -8.28 20.75
C LEU A 132 -25.23 -7.93 22.15
N ALA A 133 -26.50 -7.57 22.31
CA ALA A 133 -27.11 -7.41 23.63
C ALA A 133 -27.34 -8.75 24.35
N ARG A 134 -27.36 -9.86 23.60
CA ARG A 134 -27.70 -11.20 24.11
C ARG A 134 -26.46 -12.10 24.10
N PRO A 135 -26.35 -13.07 25.04
CA PRO A 135 -25.26 -14.03 25.03
C PRO A 135 -25.39 -15.02 23.87
N PHE A 136 -24.25 -15.48 23.34
CA PHE A 136 -24.20 -16.56 22.35
C PHE A 136 -24.08 -17.93 23.00
N ASP A 137 -24.75 -18.94 22.41
CA ASP A 137 -24.52 -20.35 22.73
C ASP A 137 -23.47 -20.96 21.78
N PHE A 138 -22.32 -21.35 22.31
CA PHE A 138 -21.23 -21.97 21.54
C PHE A 138 -21.23 -23.51 21.59
N ASN A 139 -22.30 -24.14 22.08
CA ASN A 139 -22.40 -25.61 22.14
C ASN A 139 -23.12 -26.21 20.93
N THR A 140 -23.79 -25.40 20.13
CA THR A 140 -24.49 -25.81 18.91
C THR A 140 -23.52 -26.21 17.81
N ASP A 141 -23.83 -27.27 17.06
CA ASP A 141 -23.05 -27.68 15.88
C ASP A 141 -23.46 -26.85 14.65
N GLU A 142 -22.99 -25.60 14.63
CA GLU A 142 -23.23 -24.65 13.55
C GLU A 142 -21.93 -24.32 12.81
N GLN A 143 -22.06 -23.93 11.54
CA GLN A 143 -20.94 -23.50 10.72
C GLN A 143 -21.26 -22.20 9.98
N ILE A 144 -20.20 -21.47 9.64
CA ILE A 144 -20.24 -20.28 8.78
C ILE A 144 -19.30 -20.48 7.59
N ASN A 145 -19.78 -20.12 6.40
CA ASN A 145 -18.97 -20.01 5.19
C ASN A 145 -18.57 -18.55 5.00
N LEU A 146 -17.28 -18.28 4.81
CA LEU A 146 -16.67 -16.98 4.61
C LEU A 146 -16.40 -16.67 3.12
N ASP A 147 -16.68 -17.60 2.22
CA ASP A 147 -16.68 -17.38 0.77
C ASP A 147 -17.95 -16.62 0.39
N TYR A 148 -17.96 -15.30 0.60
CA TYR A 148 -19.14 -14.46 0.33
C TYR A 148 -19.42 -14.33 -1.16
N ASP A 149 -18.40 -14.36 -2.01
CA ASP A 149 -18.53 -14.26 -3.46
C ASP A 149 -19.43 -15.36 -4.01
N LYS A 150 -19.28 -16.60 -3.51
CA LYS A 150 -20.10 -17.75 -3.93
C LYS A 150 -21.45 -17.87 -3.22
N GLN A 151 -21.77 -16.98 -2.27
CA GLN A 151 -23.05 -17.02 -1.54
C GLN A 151 -24.12 -16.13 -2.18
N PRO A 152 -25.40 -16.54 -2.19
CA PRO A 152 -26.48 -15.64 -2.60
C PRO A 152 -26.68 -14.51 -1.57
N PHE A 153 -27.31 -13.41 -1.99
CA PHE A 153 -27.83 -12.40 -1.06
C PHE A 153 -28.94 -13.01 -0.20
N SER A 154 -29.11 -12.51 1.03
CA SER A 154 -30.15 -13.00 1.92
C SER A 154 -31.54 -12.70 1.35
N LYS A 155 -32.46 -13.67 1.36
CA LYS A 155 -33.78 -13.53 0.73
C LYS A 155 -34.63 -12.44 1.38
N ASN A 156 -34.44 -12.22 2.68
CA ASN A 156 -35.22 -11.26 3.47
C ASN A 156 -34.43 -10.80 4.71
N LYS A 157 -35.01 -9.84 5.45
CA LYS A 157 -34.39 -9.25 6.64
C LYS A 157 -34.11 -10.27 7.76
N LEU A 158 -34.91 -11.34 7.88
CA LEU A 158 -34.68 -12.39 8.88
C LEU A 158 -33.44 -13.21 8.53
N GLU A 159 -33.29 -13.62 7.27
CA GLU A 159 -32.09 -14.33 6.81
C GLU A 159 -30.84 -13.45 6.92
N LEU A 160 -30.96 -12.15 6.61
CA LEU A 160 -29.87 -11.20 6.79
C LEU A 160 -29.46 -11.08 8.26
N LYS A 161 -30.43 -11.00 9.18
CA LYS A 161 -30.17 -11.00 10.61
C LYS A 161 -29.47 -12.27 11.07
N ASN A 162 -29.86 -13.44 10.58
CA ASN A 162 -29.20 -14.71 10.88
C ASN A 162 -27.76 -14.75 10.35
N ARG A 163 -27.49 -14.15 9.18
CA ARG A 163 -26.13 -14.00 8.65
C ARG A 163 -25.28 -13.11 9.57
N TRP A 164 -25.80 -11.96 9.98
CA TRP A 164 -25.17 -11.11 10.99
C TRP A 164 -24.91 -11.87 12.28
N GLU A 165 -25.87 -12.65 12.76
CA GLU A 165 -25.74 -13.44 13.99
C GLU A 165 -24.57 -14.41 13.91
N LYS A 166 -24.44 -15.18 12.81
CA LYS A 166 -23.31 -16.09 12.62
C LYS A 166 -21.96 -15.37 12.53
N GLN A 167 -21.90 -14.25 11.82
CA GLN A 167 -20.66 -13.45 11.71
C GLN A 167 -20.24 -12.90 13.08
N LEU A 168 -21.18 -12.34 13.83
CA LEU A 168 -20.91 -11.78 15.16
C LEU A 168 -20.58 -12.88 16.17
N LYS A 169 -21.25 -14.04 16.08
CA LYS A 169 -20.94 -15.23 16.86
C LYS A 169 -19.50 -15.70 16.61
N LEU A 170 -19.04 -15.73 15.35
CA LEU A 170 -17.65 -16.04 15.01
C LEU A 170 -16.67 -15.03 15.64
N ASN A 171 -16.93 -13.73 15.50
CA ASN A 171 -16.06 -12.68 16.07
C ASN A 171 -15.92 -12.80 17.59
N VAL A 172 -17.04 -13.02 18.28
CA VAL A 172 -17.06 -13.18 19.74
C VAL A 172 -16.40 -14.50 20.13
N LEU A 173 -16.67 -15.60 19.41
CA LEU A 173 -16.04 -16.90 19.65
C LEU A 173 -14.50 -16.83 19.52
N SER A 174 -14.01 -16.16 18.48
CA SER A 174 -12.57 -15.93 18.29
C SER A 174 -11.98 -15.15 19.47
N SER A 175 -12.60 -14.02 19.83
CA SER A 175 -12.14 -13.19 20.96
C SER A 175 -12.20 -13.93 22.30
N VAL A 176 -13.21 -14.78 22.53
CA VAL A 176 -13.30 -15.59 23.75
C VAL A 176 -12.18 -16.62 23.80
N THR A 177 -11.96 -17.33 22.69
CA THR A 177 -10.88 -18.31 22.53
C THR A 177 -9.52 -17.67 22.81
N ASP A 178 -9.24 -16.50 22.25
CA ASP A 178 -7.96 -15.79 22.45
C ASP A 178 -7.76 -15.34 23.90
N LYS A 179 -8.81 -14.80 24.54
CA LYS A 179 -8.75 -14.41 25.96
C LYS A 179 -8.54 -15.61 26.87
N LEU A 180 -9.16 -16.75 26.59
CA LEU A 180 -8.94 -18.00 27.32
C LEU A 180 -7.50 -18.47 27.18
N LYS A 181 -6.96 -18.53 25.96
CA LYS A 181 -5.57 -18.89 25.69
C LYS A 181 -4.60 -17.97 26.46
N LEU A 182 -4.88 -16.66 26.51
CA LEU A 182 -4.05 -15.72 27.26
C LEU A 182 -4.08 -16.00 28.77
N GLN A 183 -5.26 -16.26 29.33
CA GLN A 183 -5.39 -16.63 30.75
C GLN A 183 -4.70 -17.95 31.09
N GLU A 184 -4.73 -18.93 30.19
CA GLU A 184 -4.03 -20.20 30.34
C GLU A 184 -2.52 -20.00 30.36
N LYS A 185 -1.97 -19.22 29.42
CA LYS A 185 -0.55 -18.86 29.39
C LYS A 185 -0.11 -18.10 30.65
N GLU A 186 -0.91 -17.15 31.13
CA GLU A 186 -0.60 -16.43 32.37
C GLU A 186 -0.54 -17.36 33.59
N LYS A 187 -1.35 -18.43 33.62
CA LYS A 187 -1.29 -19.45 34.68
C LYS A 187 -0.04 -20.32 34.54
N GLU A 188 0.33 -20.73 33.33
CA GLU A 188 1.56 -21.48 33.06
C GLU A 188 2.80 -20.67 33.47
N ASP A 189 2.89 -19.40 33.06
CA ASP A 189 4.01 -18.51 33.39
C ASP A 189 4.12 -18.24 34.91
N LYS A 190 2.99 -18.13 35.63
CA LYS A 190 2.96 -18.01 37.10
C LYS A 190 3.33 -19.32 37.81
N GLY A 191 3.05 -20.47 37.20
CA GLY A 191 3.48 -21.78 37.68
C GLY A 191 4.99 -21.98 37.56
N ILE A 192 5.61 -21.45 36.50
CA ILE A 192 7.05 -21.56 36.22
C ILE A 192 7.88 -20.57 37.07
N LYS A 193 7.39 -19.36 37.36
CA LYS A 193 8.12 -18.33 38.15
C LYS A 193 8.20 -18.57 39.67
N LYS A 194 7.79 -19.73 40.18
CA LYS A 194 7.92 -20.08 41.60
C LYS A 194 9.32 -20.53 42.02
N GLU A 195 10.29 -20.65 41.10
CA GLU A 195 11.70 -20.84 41.41
C GLU A 195 12.53 -19.64 40.91
N GLY A 196 12.74 -18.63 41.77
CA GLY A 196 13.78 -17.60 41.55
C GLY A 196 13.29 -16.15 41.36
N THR A 197 13.17 -15.45 42.49
CA THR A 197 13.36 -13.98 42.70
C THR A 197 12.44 -12.92 42.04
N THR A 198 11.76 -12.20 42.96
CA THR A 198 11.40 -10.76 43.04
C THR A 198 10.53 -10.08 41.96
N ALA A 199 9.24 -10.01 42.33
CA ALA A 199 8.37 -8.82 42.37
C ALA A 199 8.37 -7.84 41.18
N LYS A 200 7.34 -7.95 40.33
CA LYS A 200 6.68 -6.81 39.67
C LYS A 200 5.16 -6.91 39.85
N LYS A 201 4.56 -5.76 40.19
CA LYS A 201 3.17 -5.52 40.57
C LYS A 201 2.15 -6.41 39.84
N GLU A 202 1.48 -7.22 40.66
CA GLU A 202 0.45 -8.18 40.32
C GLU A 202 -0.88 -7.46 40.00
N SER A 203 -1.51 -7.81 38.87
CA SER A 203 -2.97 -7.71 38.79
C SER A 203 -3.54 -8.99 39.39
N ASP A 204 -4.02 -8.89 40.62
CA ASP A 204 -4.58 -9.95 41.45
C ASP A 204 -6.00 -10.38 41.03
N SER A 205 -6.31 -10.34 39.72
CA SER A 205 -7.65 -10.69 39.23
C SER A 205 -7.79 -12.20 39.10
N LYS A 206 -8.81 -12.77 39.78
CA LYS A 206 -9.24 -14.17 39.55
C LYS A 206 -9.45 -14.42 38.05
N PRO A 207 -9.14 -15.64 37.53
CA PRO A 207 -9.41 -15.98 36.14
C PRO A 207 -10.88 -15.77 35.83
N LYS A 208 -11.16 -15.04 34.75
CA LYS A 208 -12.55 -14.76 34.35
C LYS A 208 -13.26 -16.03 33.90
N THR A 209 -14.54 -16.14 34.19
CA THR A 209 -15.38 -17.25 33.73
C THR A 209 -15.65 -17.15 32.23
N MET A 210 -16.13 -18.24 31.61
CA MET A 210 -16.55 -18.23 30.20
C MET A 210 -17.60 -17.15 29.94
N GLU A 211 -18.57 -16.99 30.84
CA GLU A 211 -19.63 -15.97 30.73
C GLU A 211 -19.07 -14.55 30.80
N GLU A 212 -18.09 -14.28 31.67
CA GLU A 212 -17.44 -12.97 31.77
C GLU A 212 -16.60 -12.67 30.52
N LEU A 213 -15.92 -13.68 29.97
CA LEU A 213 -15.15 -13.55 28.74
C LEU A 213 -16.05 -13.32 27.54
N GLU A 214 -17.15 -14.05 27.42
CA GLU A 214 -18.19 -13.89 26.40
C GLU A 214 -18.75 -12.46 26.43
N LYS A 215 -19.19 -12.01 27.60
CA LYS A 215 -19.76 -10.67 27.78
C LYS A 215 -18.76 -9.58 27.38
N SER A 216 -17.53 -9.65 27.88
CA SER A 216 -16.50 -8.65 27.52
C SER A 216 -16.13 -8.69 26.03
N SER A 217 -16.26 -9.85 25.37
CA SER A 217 -15.98 -10.00 23.93
C SER A 217 -17.09 -9.42 23.08
N ARG A 218 -18.37 -9.56 23.50
CA ARG A 218 -19.49 -8.82 22.90
C ARG A 218 -19.35 -7.32 23.06
N GLU A 219 -19.00 -6.82 24.24
CA GLU A 219 -18.78 -5.38 24.49
C GLU A 219 -17.65 -4.82 23.61
N THR A 220 -16.56 -5.58 23.45
CA THR A 220 -15.45 -5.19 22.56
C THR A 220 -15.90 -5.17 21.10
N THR A 221 -16.61 -6.22 20.65
CA THR A 221 -17.14 -6.31 19.28
C THR A 221 -18.11 -5.18 18.97
N LEU A 222 -18.99 -4.85 19.93
CA LEU A 222 -19.94 -3.73 19.83
C LEU A 222 -19.19 -2.41 19.64
N LYS A 223 -18.18 -2.15 20.46
CA LYS A 223 -17.36 -0.95 20.37
C LYS A 223 -16.67 -0.85 19.01
N SER A 224 -16.05 -1.92 18.51
CA SER A 224 -15.41 -1.94 17.21
C SER A 224 -16.38 -1.70 16.05
N LEU A 225 -17.61 -2.21 16.14
CA LEU A 225 -18.65 -1.94 15.13
C LEU A 225 -19.16 -0.50 15.20
N ASP A 226 -19.39 0.04 16.40
CA ASP A 226 -19.78 1.44 16.56
C ASP A 226 -18.69 2.39 16.02
N GLU A 227 -17.41 2.07 16.21
CA GLU A 227 -16.29 2.79 15.61
C GLU A 227 -16.28 2.68 14.07
N TYR A 228 -16.42 1.45 13.53
CA TYR A 228 -16.49 1.22 12.08
C TYR A 228 -17.65 1.99 11.43
N PHE A 229 -18.86 1.89 11.98
CA PHE A 229 -20.03 2.60 11.46
C PHE A 229 -20.01 4.10 11.77
N GLY A 230 -19.20 4.54 12.73
CA GLY A 230 -18.86 5.95 12.92
C GLY A 230 -18.03 6.47 11.75
N PHE A 231 -16.97 5.76 11.39
CA PHE A 231 -16.14 6.09 10.21
C PHE A 231 -16.94 6.08 8.90
N ILE A 232 -17.76 5.06 8.67
CA ILE A 232 -18.61 4.99 7.47
C ILE A 232 -19.62 6.14 7.40
N ALA A 233 -20.13 6.60 8.54
CA ALA A 233 -21.05 7.74 8.58
C ALA A 233 -20.37 9.09 8.26
N GLU A 234 -19.04 9.14 8.23
CA GLU A 234 -18.29 10.32 7.78
C GLU A 234 -18.14 10.39 6.25
N LEU A 235 -18.34 9.27 5.56
CA LEU A 235 -18.31 9.26 4.09
C LEU A 235 -19.52 10.02 3.54
N ASP A 236 -19.27 10.92 2.60
CA ASP A 236 -20.32 11.68 1.93
C ASP A 236 -20.70 11.05 0.59
N ARG A 237 -21.65 11.66 -0.13
CA ARG A 237 -22.12 11.16 -1.43
C ARG A 237 -21.00 11.17 -2.47
N ASP A 238 -20.06 12.10 -2.42
CA ASP A 238 -18.95 12.20 -3.38
C ASP A 238 -17.95 11.05 -3.18
N ASP A 239 -17.74 10.60 -1.93
CA ASP A 239 -16.96 9.40 -1.62
C ASP A 239 -17.58 8.14 -2.27
N TRP A 240 -18.89 7.95 -2.12
CA TRP A 240 -19.61 6.83 -2.76
C TRP A 240 -19.70 6.96 -4.28
N PHE A 241 -19.78 8.19 -4.80
CA PHE A 241 -19.74 8.43 -6.23
C PHE A 241 -18.39 8.05 -6.82
N SER A 242 -17.29 8.31 -6.09
CA SER A 242 -15.96 7.86 -6.49
C SER A 242 -15.85 6.34 -6.57
N VAL A 243 -16.53 5.58 -5.68
CA VAL A 243 -16.64 4.12 -5.78
C VAL A 243 -17.37 3.70 -7.05
N TYR A 244 -18.46 4.40 -7.41
CA TYR A 244 -19.20 4.15 -8.65
C TYR A 244 -18.36 4.42 -9.90
N LEU A 245 -17.68 5.57 -9.95
CA LEU A 245 -16.78 5.93 -11.04
C LEU A 245 -15.65 4.92 -11.20
N ASN A 246 -15.04 4.47 -10.10
CA ASN A 246 -13.98 3.46 -10.15
C ASN A 246 -14.48 2.10 -10.63
N SER A 247 -15.71 1.71 -10.28
CA SER A 247 -16.34 0.49 -10.82
C SER A 247 -16.56 0.56 -12.34
N ILE A 248 -16.65 1.77 -12.92
CA ILE A 248 -16.73 2.00 -14.37
C ILE A 248 -15.34 1.98 -14.98
N VAL A 249 -14.42 2.84 -14.50
CA VAL A 249 -13.14 3.05 -15.18
C VAL A 249 -12.19 1.87 -15.03
N GLU A 250 -12.28 1.11 -13.94
CA GLU A 250 -11.52 -0.12 -13.76
C GLU A 250 -11.94 -1.20 -14.76
N ARG A 251 -13.12 -1.13 -15.40
CA ARG A 251 -13.47 -2.08 -16.48
C ARG A 251 -12.60 -1.96 -17.72
N PHE A 252 -11.93 -0.83 -17.92
CA PHE A 252 -11.00 -0.64 -19.02
C PHE A 252 -9.74 -1.48 -18.87
N ASP A 253 -9.15 -1.45 -17.66
CA ASP A 253 -8.07 -2.33 -17.22
C ASP A 253 -7.85 -2.13 -15.69
N PRO A 254 -7.10 -3.01 -15.01
CA PRO A 254 -6.96 -2.93 -13.55
C PRO A 254 -6.06 -1.79 -13.04
N HIS A 255 -5.53 -0.95 -13.92
CA HIS A 255 -4.65 0.17 -13.56
C HIS A 255 -5.25 1.55 -13.87
N THR A 256 -6.43 1.57 -14.50
CA THR A 256 -7.21 2.76 -14.77
C THR A 256 -8.06 3.11 -13.55
N PHE A 257 -7.89 4.33 -13.03
CA PHE A 257 -8.44 4.73 -11.74
C PHE A 257 -8.73 6.23 -11.72
N TYR A 258 -9.89 6.61 -11.22
CA TYR A 258 -10.26 7.99 -10.93
C TYR A 258 -9.81 8.38 -9.52
N PHE A 259 -8.94 9.39 -9.44
CA PHE A 259 -8.54 10.02 -8.20
C PHE A 259 -9.43 11.23 -7.93
N ALA A 260 -10.22 11.16 -6.86
CA ALA A 260 -10.76 12.35 -6.23
C ALA A 260 -9.60 13.29 -5.80
N PRO A 261 -9.83 14.61 -5.65
CA PRO A 261 -8.77 15.58 -5.36
C PRO A 261 -7.83 15.17 -4.20
N ASP A 262 -8.40 14.66 -3.11
CA ASP A 262 -7.62 14.25 -1.93
C ASP A 262 -6.80 12.99 -2.19
N ASP A 263 -7.33 12.06 -2.97
CA ASP A 263 -6.64 10.83 -3.35
C ASP A 263 -5.52 11.11 -4.35
N LYS A 264 -5.70 12.10 -5.24
CA LYS A 264 -4.66 12.60 -6.13
C LYS A 264 -3.49 13.19 -5.33
N GLU A 265 -3.77 14.02 -4.32
CA GLU A 265 -2.73 14.56 -3.45
C GLU A 265 -2.00 13.45 -2.68
N LYS A 266 -2.74 12.46 -2.12
CA LYS A 266 -2.16 11.29 -1.45
C LYS A 266 -1.27 10.49 -2.40
N PHE A 267 -1.69 10.31 -3.65
CA PHE A 267 -0.90 9.65 -4.69
C PHE A 267 0.42 10.42 -4.96
N ASP A 268 0.36 11.73 -5.18
CA ASP A 268 1.54 12.56 -5.45
C ASP A 268 2.55 12.54 -4.30
N ILE A 269 2.07 12.63 -3.06
CA ILE A 269 2.93 12.50 -1.87
C ILE A 269 3.55 11.11 -1.80
N SER A 270 2.79 10.06 -2.10
CA SER A 270 3.30 8.69 -2.08
C SER A 270 4.37 8.42 -3.13
N ILE A 271 4.32 9.11 -4.28
CA ILE A 271 5.30 8.97 -5.36
C ILE A 271 6.51 9.86 -5.13
N SER A 272 6.31 11.12 -4.72
CA SER A 272 7.41 12.06 -4.49
C SER A 272 8.15 11.85 -3.18
N GLY A 273 7.52 11.24 -2.18
CA GLY A 273 8.07 11.12 -0.83
C GLY A 273 8.13 12.45 -0.08
N SER A 274 7.46 13.50 -0.57
CA SER A 274 7.52 14.84 0.02
C SER A 274 6.13 15.46 0.15
N LEU A 275 5.95 16.32 1.15
CA LEU A 275 4.71 17.08 1.36
C LEU A 275 5.00 18.46 1.95
N GLU A 276 4.11 19.42 1.71
CA GLU A 276 4.18 20.73 2.38
C GLU A 276 3.26 20.76 3.60
N GLY A 277 3.84 20.99 4.78
CA GLY A 277 3.07 21.02 6.03
C GLY A 277 3.93 21.06 7.28
N ILE A 278 3.39 20.52 8.37
CA ILE A 278 4.05 20.54 9.69
C ILE A 278 4.92 19.30 9.94
N GLY A 279 4.80 18.25 9.14
CA GLY A 279 5.53 16.99 9.32
C GLY A 279 5.02 16.15 10.50
N ALA A 280 3.72 15.82 10.49
CA ALA A 280 3.10 14.95 11.49
C ALA A 280 2.11 13.98 10.83
N ARG A 281 2.02 12.76 11.35
CA ARG A 281 0.95 11.80 11.04
C ARG A 281 -0.17 11.97 12.06
N LEU A 282 -1.38 12.08 11.53
CA LEU A 282 -2.58 12.31 12.32
C LEU A 282 -3.51 11.12 12.18
N GLN A 283 -4.21 10.79 13.25
CA GLN A 283 -5.25 9.78 13.25
C GLN A 283 -6.46 10.31 14.00
N LYS A 284 -7.65 9.99 13.50
CA LYS A 284 -8.88 10.27 14.24
C LYS A 284 -9.12 9.17 15.27
N LYS A 285 -9.42 9.57 16.49
CA LYS A 285 -9.76 8.69 17.61
C LYS A 285 -10.96 9.26 18.33
N ASN A 286 -12.11 8.60 18.18
CA ASN A 286 -13.42 9.17 18.50
C ASN A 286 -13.58 10.50 17.74
N ASP A 287 -13.99 11.57 18.44
CA ASP A 287 -14.15 12.91 17.85
C ASP A 287 -12.86 13.74 17.80
N TYR A 288 -11.72 13.18 18.20
CA TYR A 288 -10.48 13.92 18.34
C TYR A 288 -9.45 13.54 17.26
N THR A 289 -8.67 14.53 16.82
CA THR A 289 -7.51 14.29 15.94
C THR A 289 -6.25 14.19 16.81
N GLU A 290 -5.66 13.01 16.87
CA GLU A 290 -4.46 12.70 17.66
C GLU A 290 -3.22 12.66 16.77
N ILE A 291 -2.09 13.18 17.27
CA ILE A 291 -0.78 13.04 16.64
C ILE A 291 -0.22 11.66 16.95
N THR A 292 -0.06 10.83 15.93
CA THR A 292 0.45 9.46 16.07
C THR A 292 1.96 9.36 15.88
N GLU A 293 2.52 10.16 14.99
CA GLU A 293 3.96 10.21 14.73
C GLU A 293 4.36 11.62 14.29
N LEU A 294 5.55 12.05 14.69
CA LEU A 294 6.19 13.24 14.13
C LEU A 294 7.25 12.80 13.13
N ILE A 295 7.23 13.37 11.92
CA ILE A 295 8.18 13.04 10.87
C ILE A 295 9.54 13.64 11.26
N PRO A 296 10.58 12.81 11.45
CA PRO A 296 11.91 13.30 11.82
C PRO A 296 12.43 14.36 10.86
N GLY A 297 13.09 15.38 11.39
CA GLY A 297 13.53 16.54 10.61
C GLY A 297 12.41 17.52 10.21
N GLY A 298 11.12 17.18 10.33
CA GLY A 298 10.00 18.07 10.03
C GLY A 298 9.81 19.22 11.03
N PRO A 299 9.06 20.28 10.69
CA PRO A 299 8.85 21.45 11.56
C PRO A 299 8.32 21.11 12.96
N ALA A 300 7.30 20.24 13.04
CA ALA A 300 6.71 19.82 14.31
C ALA A 300 7.71 19.07 15.20
N TRP A 301 8.53 18.21 14.60
CA TRP A 301 9.57 17.45 15.29
C TRP A 301 10.69 18.36 15.80
N ARG A 302 11.21 19.26 14.95
CA ARG A 302 12.27 20.22 15.35
C ARG A 302 11.80 21.22 16.40
N GLY A 303 10.52 21.60 16.35
CA GLY A 303 9.92 22.51 17.31
C GLY A 303 9.87 21.94 18.74
N LYS A 304 9.85 20.60 18.90
CA LYS A 304 9.80 19.88 20.20
C LYS A 304 8.66 20.31 21.15
N GLN A 305 7.65 21.00 20.64
CA GLN A 305 6.47 21.43 21.41
C GLN A 305 5.31 20.42 21.29
N LEU A 306 5.28 19.67 20.19
CA LEU A 306 4.35 18.58 19.95
C LEU A 306 5.01 17.24 20.30
N GLU A 307 4.20 16.29 20.71
CA GLU A 307 4.61 14.91 20.96
C GLU A 307 3.51 13.92 20.53
N GLN A 308 3.88 12.64 20.45
CA GLN A 308 2.92 11.58 20.17
C GLN A 308 1.86 11.52 21.29
N GLY A 309 0.59 11.41 20.92
CA GLY A 309 -0.56 11.39 21.83
C GLY A 309 -1.21 12.75 22.05
N ASP A 310 -0.61 13.83 21.57
CA ASP A 310 -1.21 15.16 21.58
C ASP A 310 -2.49 15.21 20.75
N VAL A 311 -3.51 15.93 21.24
CA VAL A 311 -4.81 16.08 20.57
C VAL A 311 -4.97 17.49 20.01
N ILE A 312 -5.20 17.60 18.70
CA ILE A 312 -5.46 18.87 18.02
C ILE A 312 -6.94 19.23 18.21
N MET A 313 -7.18 20.35 18.90
CA MET A 313 -8.51 20.87 19.23
C MET A 313 -8.96 21.97 18.28
N LYS A 314 -8.04 22.88 17.90
CA LYS A 314 -8.33 24.00 16.99
C LYS A 314 -7.18 24.27 16.05
N VAL A 315 -7.49 24.79 14.86
CA VAL A 315 -6.51 25.17 13.83
C VAL A 315 -6.76 26.61 13.39
N ALA A 316 -5.72 27.46 13.42
CA ALA A 316 -5.77 28.83 12.94
C ALA A 316 -4.76 29.07 11.80
N GLN A 317 -5.16 29.82 10.78
CA GLN A 317 -4.28 30.25 9.69
C GLN A 317 -3.59 31.57 10.06
N GLY A 318 -2.30 31.53 10.41
CA GLY A 318 -1.58 32.70 10.93
C GLY A 318 -2.30 33.36 12.10
N ASN A 319 -2.70 34.63 11.93
CA ASN A 319 -3.43 35.42 12.93
C ASN A 319 -4.97 35.30 12.84
N ALA A 320 -5.51 34.48 11.95
CA ALA A 320 -6.96 34.29 11.84
C ALA A 320 -7.55 33.64 13.10
N GLU A 321 -8.87 33.75 13.26
CA GLU A 321 -9.55 33.10 14.38
C GLU A 321 -9.38 31.56 14.33
N PRO A 322 -9.08 30.90 15.47
CA PRO A 322 -8.96 29.45 15.51
C PRO A 322 -10.30 28.75 15.25
N VAL A 323 -10.30 27.85 14.27
CA VAL A 323 -11.45 27.01 13.94
C VAL A 323 -11.40 25.76 14.80
N ASP A 324 -12.49 25.44 15.50
CA ASP A 324 -12.65 24.17 16.22
C ASP A 324 -12.70 23.01 15.23
N VAL A 325 -11.89 21.97 15.50
CA VAL A 325 -11.78 20.78 14.64
C VAL A 325 -12.25 19.50 15.33
N VAL A 326 -12.81 19.59 16.53
CA VAL A 326 -13.40 18.43 17.22
C VAL A 326 -14.63 17.95 16.45
N GLY A 327 -14.70 16.64 16.21
CA GLY A 327 -15.76 15.98 15.42
C GLY A 327 -15.59 16.10 13.91
N MET A 328 -14.68 16.94 13.43
CA MET A 328 -14.42 17.15 12.00
C MET A 328 -13.84 15.87 11.35
N ARG A 329 -14.07 15.68 10.05
CA ARG A 329 -13.43 14.60 9.27
C ARG A 329 -11.91 14.79 9.27
N LEU A 330 -11.16 13.69 9.37
CA LEU A 330 -9.70 13.75 9.42
C LEU A 330 -9.11 14.50 8.22
N ASP A 331 -9.59 14.23 7.01
CA ASP A 331 -9.10 14.87 5.78
C ASP A 331 -9.33 16.40 5.80
N ASP A 332 -10.45 16.88 6.34
CA ASP A 332 -10.73 18.31 6.49
C ASP A 332 -9.79 18.98 7.52
N VAL A 333 -9.46 18.26 8.61
CA VAL A 333 -8.46 18.74 9.59
C VAL A 333 -7.08 18.80 8.94
N VAL A 334 -6.70 17.76 8.20
CA VAL A 334 -5.42 17.69 7.47
C VAL A 334 -5.29 18.84 6.47
N LYS A 335 -6.33 19.14 5.67
CA LYS A 335 -6.36 20.27 4.74
C LYS A 335 -6.13 21.62 5.42
N LYS A 336 -6.67 21.82 6.63
CA LYS A 336 -6.44 23.04 7.40
C LYS A 336 -5.01 23.12 7.95
N ILE A 337 -4.42 21.99 8.33
CA ILE A 337 -3.06 21.94 8.89
C ILE A 337 -2.01 22.09 7.80
N LYS A 338 -2.19 21.45 6.65
CA LYS A 338 -1.36 21.62 5.46
C LYS A 338 -1.45 23.06 4.92
N GLY A 339 -0.52 23.40 4.05
CA GLY A 339 -0.46 24.70 3.42
C GLY A 339 0.94 25.01 2.88
N LYS A 340 1.03 26.09 2.11
CA LYS A 340 2.24 26.47 1.40
C LYS A 340 3.43 26.64 2.35
N LYS A 341 4.61 26.20 1.92
CA LYS A 341 5.89 26.48 2.59
C LYS A 341 6.00 27.95 3.01
N GLY A 342 6.49 28.19 4.23
CA GLY A 342 6.72 29.52 4.79
C GLY A 342 5.50 30.17 5.43
N THR A 343 4.30 29.59 5.29
CA THR A 343 3.10 30.07 5.99
C THR A 343 3.03 29.51 7.41
N GLU A 344 2.45 30.27 8.34
CA GLU A 344 2.27 29.84 9.73
C GLU A 344 0.88 29.21 9.96
N VAL A 345 0.85 28.12 10.72
CA VAL A 345 -0.35 27.53 11.30
C VAL A 345 -0.23 27.52 12.82
N ARG A 346 -1.32 27.83 13.53
CA ARG A 346 -1.36 27.69 14.99
C ARG A 346 -2.29 26.57 15.37
N LEU A 347 -1.77 25.63 16.16
CA LEU A 347 -2.52 24.50 16.66
C LEU A 347 -2.85 24.74 18.13
N THR A 348 -4.13 24.74 18.47
CA THR A 348 -4.55 24.61 19.87
C THR A 348 -4.58 23.13 20.20
N VAL A 349 -3.67 22.69 21.06
CA VAL A 349 -3.41 21.29 21.34
C VAL A 349 -3.65 21.00 22.81
N LYS A 350 -4.36 19.92 23.09
CA LYS A 350 -4.43 19.31 24.41
C LYS A 350 -3.30 18.29 24.53
N LYS A 351 -2.36 18.59 25.41
CA LYS A 351 -1.18 17.77 25.72
C LYS A 351 -1.58 16.48 26.43
N VAL A 352 -0.70 15.49 26.41
CA VAL A 352 -0.90 14.20 27.10
C VAL A 352 -1.11 14.38 28.62
N ASP A 353 -0.49 15.40 29.21
CA ASP A 353 -0.66 15.78 30.62
C ASP A 353 -1.99 16.53 30.92
N GLY A 354 -2.80 16.77 29.89
CA GLY A 354 -4.09 17.46 29.98
C GLY A 354 -4.02 18.98 29.81
N THR A 355 -2.83 19.59 29.77
CA THR A 355 -2.67 21.03 29.57
C THR A 355 -3.05 21.43 28.14
N ILE A 356 -3.53 22.66 27.94
CA ILE A 356 -3.84 23.19 26.61
C ILE A 356 -2.81 24.25 26.24
N LYS A 357 -2.21 24.12 25.06
CA LYS A 357 -1.22 25.05 24.53
C LYS A 357 -1.56 25.46 23.10
N VAL A 358 -1.20 26.70 22.74
CA VAL A 358 -1.26 27.19 21.37
C VAL A 358 0.15 27.16 20.81
N ILE A 359 0.38 26.36 19.77
CA ILE A 359 1.70 26.08 19.21
C ILE A 359 1.74 26.64 17.78
N PRO A 360 2.52 27.71 17.52
CA PRO A 360 2.75 28.20 16.16
C PRO A 360 3.80 27.32 15.46
N ILE A 361 3.51 26.95 14.20
CA ILE A 361 4.40 26.15 13.37
C ILE A 361 4.46 26.78 11.98
N VAL A 362 5.68 27.05 11.51
CA VAL A 362 5.91 27.46 10.13
C VAL A 362 5.98 26.22 9.26
N ARG A 363 5.17 26.17 8.20
CA ARG A 363 5.10 25.03 7.29
C ARG A 363 6.35 24.97 6.42
N GLU A 364 6.83 23.76 6.16
CA GLU A 364 7.96 23.51 5.26
C GLU A 364 7.70 22.32 4.36
N VAL A 365 8.61 22.11 3.41
CA VAL A 365 8.69 20.84 2.67
C VAL A 365 9.26 19.80 3.64
N VAL A 366 8.51 18.74 3.83
CA VAL A 366 8.86 17.61 4.70
C VAL A 366 9.11 16.40 3.83
N GLU A 367 10.26 15.79 4.04
CA GLU A 367 10.71 14.60 3.34
C GLU A 367 10.41 13.34 4.18
N ILE A 368 9.84 12.33 3.53
CA ILE A 368 9.55 11.01 4.12
C ILE A 368 10.70 10.09 3.73
N GLU A 369 11.77 10.09 4.54
CA GLU A 369 13.04 9.39 4.26
C GLU A 369 12.88 7.89 3.99
N GLU A 370 11.80 7.25 4.45
CA GLU A 370 11.50 5.85 4.13
C GLU A 370 11.15 5.60 2.66
N THR A 371 10.78 6.64 1.91
CA THR A 371 10.45 6.54 0.48
C THR A 371 11.71 6.43 -0.38
N TYR A 372 12.83 6.94 0.13
CA TYR A 372 14.03 7.17 -0.67
C TYR A 372 15.03 6.02 -0.60
N ALA A 373 15.91 5.97 -1.61
CA ALA A 373 16.96 4.96 -1.69
C ALA A 373 17.92 5.09 -0.49
N LYS A 374 18.33 3.95 0.05
CA LYS A 374 19.30 3.85 1.14
C LYS A 374 20.26 2.70 0.88
N SER A 375 21.48 2.80 1.39
CA SER A 375 22.48 1.75 1.24
C SER A 375 23.12 1.30 2.55
N SER A 376 23.59 0.05 2.54
CA SER A 376 24.33 -0.56 3.63
C SER A 376 25.58 -1.24 3.09
N ILE A 377 26.61 -1.36 3.93
CA ILE A 377 27.82 -2.12 3.63
C ILE A 377 27.85 -3.39 4.49
N VAL A 378 28.36 -4.47 3.91
CA VAL A 378 28.52 -5.76 4.60
C VAL A 378 29.86 -6.38 4.23
N LYS A 379 30.56 -6.92 5.23
CA LYS A 379 31.80 -7.68 5.02
C LYS A 379 31.50 -9.18 5.09
N LYS A 380 31.93 -9.93 4.06
CA LYS A 380 31.81 -11.39 3.98
C LYS A 380 33.16 -11.96 3.49
N GLY A 381 33.86 -12.66 4.38
CA GLY A 381 35.26 -13.03 4.17
C GLY A 381 36.15 -11.79 4.02
N ASP A 382 37.01 -11.79 3.00
CA ASP A 382 37.89 -10.67 2.67
C ASP A 382 37.23 -9.59 1.80
N MET A 383 35.91 -9.71 1.57
CA MET A 383 35.18 -8.84 0.66
C MET A 383 34.14 -7.98 1.36
N THR A 384 33.97 -6.78 0.85
CA THR A 384 32.96 -5.80 1.23
C THR A 384 31.98 -5.66 0.07
N TYR A 385 30.68 -5.78 0.35
CA TYR A 385 29.61 -5.60 -0.61
C TYR A 385 28.72 -4.44 -0.21
N GLY A 386 28.08 -3.83 -1.21
CA GLY A 386 27.04 -2.83 -1.02
C GLY A 386 25.66 -3.45 -1.23
N ILE A 387 24.69 -3.03 -0.42
CA ILE A 387 23.28 -3.31 -0.65
C ILE A 387 22.58 -1.98 -0.81
N ILE A 388 21.91 -1.78 -1.93
CA ILE A 388 21.03 -0.64 -2.18
C ILE A 388 19.60 -1.14 -2.08
N ASN A 389 18.82 -0.61 -1.15
CA ASN A 389 17.39 -0.83 -1.08
C ASN A 389 16.69 0.35 -1.74
N LEU A 390 15.91 0.07 -2.78
CA LEU A 390 15.11 1.06 -3.49
C LEU A 390 13.63 0.73 -3.30
N PRO A 391 12.91 1.45 -2.40
CA PRO A 391 11.51 1.18 -2.13
C PRO A 391 10.56 1.52 -3.29
N LYS A 392 10.90 2.55 -4.07
CA LYS A 392 10.06 3.07 -5.16
C LYS A 392 10.90 3.80 -6.21
N PHE A 393 10.44 3.85 -7.46
CA PHE A 393 10.99 4.73 -8.48
C PHE A 393 10.38 6.14 -8.37
N TYR A 394 10.70 6.83 -7.27
CA TYR A 394 10.13 8.13 -6.93
C TYR A 394 10.58 9.25 -7.87
N ILE A 395 9.67 10.20 -8.08
CA ILE A 395 9.88 11.44 -8.81
C ILE A 395 8.87 12.49 -8.30
N ASP A 396 9.19 13.78 -8.47
CA ASP A 396 8.20 14.84 -8.40
C ASP A 396 7.75 15.20 -9.83
N PHE A 397 6.44 15.03 -10.10
CA PHE A 397 5.88 15.26 -11.44
C PHE A 397 5.83 16.74 -11.82
N GLU A 398 5.76 17.64 -10.84
CA GLU A 398 5.65 19.10 -11.04
C GLU A 398 7.04 19.73 -11.19
N ASN A 399 8.06 19.19 -10.51
CA ASN A 399 9.40 19.76 -10.51
C ASN A 399 10.50 18.69 -10.67
N LYS A 400 10.99 18.56 -11.91
CA LYS A 400 12.06 17.61 -12.28
C LYS A 400 13.42 17.90 -11.65
N ASP A 401 13.64 19.11 -11.11
CA ASP A 401 14.89 19.46 -10.43
C ASP A 401 14.93 18.91 -8.99
N LYS A 402 13.79 18.51 -8.43
CA LYS A 402 13.73 17.89 -7.11
C LYS A 402 14.41 16.52 -7.07
N ARG A 403 14.52 15.98 -5.85
CA ARG A 403 15.05 14.66 -5.51
C ARG A 403 14.31 13.57 -6.31
N ASP A 404 15.05 12.64 -6.89
CA ASP A 404 14.51 11.49 -7.63
C ASP A 404 15.37 10.25 -7.40
N ALA A 405 14.82 9.07 -7.71
CA ALA A 405 15.51 7.81 -7.44
C ALA A 405 16.81 7.63 -8.23
N PHE A 406 16.90 8.18 -9.45
CA PHE A 406 18.11 8.08 -10.26
C PHE A 406 19.27 8.82 -9.60
N LYS A 407 19.07 10.09 -9.21
CA LYS A 407 20.08 10.93 -8.57
C LYS A 407 20.57 10.31 -7.27
N ASP A 408 19.65 9.81 -6.45
CA ASP A 408 19.98 9.21 -5.15
C ASP A 408 20.72 7.88 -5.32
N VAL A 409 20.28 6.98 -6.19
CA VAL A 409 20.98 5.71 -6.44
C VAL A 409 22.37 5.96 -7.03
N ALA A 410 22.51 6.92 -7.94
CA ALA A 410 23.82 7.33 -8.47
C ALA A 410 24.75 7.82 -7.35
N GLN A 411 24.23 8.60 -6.40
CA GLN A 411 24.97 9.08 -5.25
C GLN A 411 25.34 7.94 -4.29
N GLU A 412 24.43 7.01 -4.01
CA GLU A 412 24.70 5.82 -3.19
C GLU A 412 25.79 4.95 -3.80
N ILE A 413 25.77 4.74 -5.13
CA ILE A 413 26.83 3.99 -5.84
C ILE A 413 28.20 4.66 -5.62
N GLU A 414 28.31 5.99 -5.78
CA GLU A 414 29.58 6.68 -5.58
C GLU A 414 30.03 6.65 -4.10
N ARG A 415 29.08 6.69 -3.16
CA ARG A 415 29.37 6.53 -1.72
C ARG A 415 29.87 5.12 -1.40
N LEU A 416 29.27 4.08 -1.97
CA LEU A 416 29.69 2.69 -1.83
C LEU A 416 31.07 2.44 -2.47
N LYS A 417 31.36 3.03 -3.63
CA LYS A 417 32.69 2.96 -4.27
C LYS A 417 33.78 3.52 -3.37
N LYS A 418 33.52 4.62 -2.64
CA LYS A 418 34.46 5.17 -1.63
C LYS A 418 34.71 4.21 -0.46
N GLN A 419 33.83 3.24 -0.23
CA GLN A 419 34.01 2.17 0.76
C GLN A 419 34.68 0.92 0.17
N ASN A 420 35.17 0.97 -1.08
CA ASN A 420 35.82 -0.13 -1.78
C ASN A 420 34.97 -1.41 -1.87
N VAL A 421 33.65 -1.27 -2.06
CA VAL A 421 32.79 -2.43 -2.29
C VAL A 421 33.17 -3.13 -3.59
N GLN A 422 33.05 -4.46 -3.64
CA GLN A 422 33.42 -5.28 -4.79
C GLN A 422 32.22 -5.88 -5.54
N GLY A 423 31.01 -5.60 -5.09
CA GLY A 423 29.75 -6.07 -5.66
C GLY A 423 28.59 -5.29 -5.05
N ILE A 424 27.52 -5.10 -5.83
CA ILE A 424 26.30 -4.44 -5.37
C ILE A 424 25.12 -5.41 -5.49
N VAL A 425 24.31 -5.48 -4.43
CA VAL A 425 22.96 -6.02 -4.47
C VAL A 425 21.99 -4.84 -4.61
N MET A 426 21.14 -4.87 -5.64
CA MET A 426 20.03 -3.95 -5.83
C MET A 426 18.74 -4.64 -5.40
N ASP A 427 18.19 -4.23 -4.25
CA ASP A 427 17.00 -4.82 -3.67
C ASP A 427 15.74 -4.06 -4.12
N LEU A 428 14.96 -4.70 -5.00
CA LEU A 428 13.69 -4.23 -5.55
C LEU A 428 12.50 -5.06 -5.07
N ARG A 429 12.67 -5.90 -4.04
CA ARG A 429 11.54 -6.60 -3.40
C ARG A 429 10.56 -5.58 -2.87
N ASP A 430 9.27 -5.85 -3.06
CA ASP A 430 8.16 -4.99 -2.64
C ASP A 430 8.12 -3.59 -3.32
N ASN A 431 8.92 -3.40 -4.38
CA ASN A 431 8.91 -2.17 -5.17
C ASN A 431 7.90 -2.26 -6.32
N GLY A 432 6.73 -1.67 -6.13
CA GLY A 432 5.63 -1.62 -7.11
C GLY A 432 5.87 -0.72 -8.34
N GLY A 433 7.07 -0.14 -8.50
CA GLY A 433 7.48 0.66 -9.64
C GLY A 433 7.46 2.17 -9.38
N GLY A 434 7.07 2.95 -10.39
CA GLY A 434 7.05 4.41 -10.33
C GLY A 434 7.32 5.03 -11.71
N SER A 435 8.18 6.04 -11.77
CA SER A 435 8.43 6.80 -13.01
C SER A 435 9.17 5.99 -14.07
N LEU A 436 8.58 5.91 -15.27
CA LEU A 436 9.18 5.30 -16.46
C LEU A 436 10.49 6.00 -16.87
N GLN A 437 10.51 7.33 -16.83
CA GLN A 437 11.71 8.09 -17.17
C GLN A 437 12.84 7.78 -16.18
N THR A 438 12.52 7.72 -14.89
CA THR A 438 13.49 7.45 -13.84
C THR A 438 14.15 6.08 -13.99
N VAL A 439 13.40 5.03 -14.36
CA VAL A 439 14.02 3.72 -14.62
C VAL A 439 14.90 3.71 -15.87
N VAL A 440 14.50 4.40 -16.93
CA VAL A 440 15.31 4.50 -18.16
C VAL A 440 16.68 5.11 -17.85
N ASP A 441 16.70 6.18 -17.06
CA ASP A 441 17.95 6.81 -16.62
C ASP A 441 18.74 5.91 -15.64
N MET A 442 18.05 5.23 -14.72
CA MET A 442 18.68 4.37 -13.71
C MET A 442 19.35 3.14 -14.28
N VAL A 443 18.84 2.56 -15.37
CA VAL A 443 19.53 1.48 -16.10
C VAL A 443 20.88 1.98 -16.64
N GLY A 444 20.97 3.25 -17.07
CA GLY A 444 22.21 3.88 -17.52
C GLY A 444 23.30 4.00 -16.43
N LEU A 445 22.98 3.76 -15.16
CA LEU A 445 24.00 3.67 -14.10
C LEU A 445 24.85 2.39 -14.21
N PHE A 446 24.35 1.37 -14.92
CA PHE A 446 24.93 0.02 -14.96
C PHE A 446 25.34 -0.44 -16.36
N ILE A 447 24.78 0.13 -17.43
CA ILE A 447 25.11 -0.21 -18.82
C ILE A 447 25.53 1.03 -19.60
N ASP A 448 26.31 0.82 -20.67
CA ASP A 448 26.60 1.87 -21.65
C ASP A 448 25.33 2.34 -22.38
N GLN A 449 25.47 3.38 -23.21
CA GLN A 449 24.36 3.92 -24.01
C GLN A 449 23.70 2.84 -24.87
N GLY A 450 22.37 2.74 -24.75
CA GLY A 450 21.58 1.72 -25.45
C GLY A 450 20.09 1.82 -25.14
N PRO A 451 19.25 1.06 -25.88
CA PRO A 451 17.83 0.99 -25.61
C PRO A 451 17.59 0.31 -24.25
N VAL A 452 16.62 0.80 -23.47
CA VAL A 452 16.27 0.22 -22.16
C VAL A 452 14.92 -0.47 -22.22
N VAL A 453 13.96 0.16 -22.88
CA VAL A 453 12.58 -0.31 -22.97
C VAL A 453 11.97 0.20 -24.26
N GLN A 454 11.03 -0.55 -24.82
CA GLN A 454 10.22 -0.13 -25.95
C GLN A 454 8.81 0.13 -25.47
N VAL A 455 8.17 1.20 -25.92
CA VAL A 455 6.76 1.51 -25.62
C VAL A 455 5.95 1.59 -26.90
N LYS A 456 4.69 1.21 -26.82
CA LYS A 456 3.75 1.28 -27.94
C LYS A 456 2.44 1.84 -27.42
N SER A 457 1.93 2.89 -28.08
CA SER A 457 0.56 3.41 -27.87
C SER A 457 -0.43 2.68 -28.78
N ALA A 458 -1.73 2.76 -28.49
CA ALA A 458 -2.81 2.09 -29.24
C ALA A 458 -2.68 2.23 -30.77
N ASN A 459 -2.63 3.49 -31.23
CA ASN A 459 -2.53 3.88 -32.64
C ASN A 459 -1.13 4.43 -32.99
N GLY A 460 -0.17 4.30 -32.07
CA GLY A 460 1.15 4.89 -32.18
C GLY A 460 2.16 3.95 -32.82
N LYS A 461 3.23 4.52 -33.38
CA LYS A 461 4.43 3.75 -33.71
C LYS A 461 5.12 3.29 -32.43
N LYS A 462 5.82 2.15 -32.49
CA LYS A 462 6.74 1.75 -31.42
C LYS A 462 7.79 2.84 -31.22
N GLU A 463 8.03 3.20 -29.98
CA GLU A 463 9.10 4.10 -29.55
C GLU A 463 10.09 3.32 -28.70
N VAL A 464 11.37 3.58 -28.91
CA VAL A 464 12.45 2.96 -28.12
C VAL A 464 13.03 4.03 -27.22
N LEU A 465 12.95 3.82 -25.91
CA LEU A 465 13.51 4.71 -24.92
C LEU A 465 14.95 4.29 -24.62
N TYR A 466 15.87 5.23 -24.82
CA TYR A 466 17.30 5.04 -24.64
C TYR A 466 17.76 5.69 -23.34
N ASN A 467 18.69 5.03 -22.64
CA ASN A 467 19.46 5.75 -21.64
C ASN A 467 20.37 6.75 -22.37
N LYS A 468 20.39 8.00 -21.91
CA LYS A 468 21.22 9.07 -22.48
C LYS A 468 22.46 9.35 -21.65
N GLN A 469 22.68 8.56 -20.60
CA GLN A 469 23.79 8.73 -19.67
C GLN A 469 25.10 8.37 -20.38
N SER A 470 26.11 9.23 -20.25
CA SER A 470 27.43 9.00 -20.88
C SER A 470 28.40 8.25 -19.97
N LYS A 471 28.05 8.06 -18.70
CA LYS A 471 28.90 7.48 -17.67
C LYS A 471 28.19 6.31 -17.00
N VAL A 472 28.80 5.14 -17.08
CA VAL A 472 28.47 4.00 -16.21
C VAL A 472 28.99 4.30 -14.81
N HIS A 473 28.10 4.30 -13.81
CA HIS A 473 28.45 4.56 -12.42
C HIS A 473 28.99 3.32 -11.72
N TRP A 474 28.48 2.13 -12.09
CA TRP A 474 28.90 0.83 -11.59
C TRP A 474 29.10 -0.19 -12.72
N ASP A 475 30.32 -0.70 -12.87
CA ASP A 475 30.72 -1.74 -13.82
C ASP A 475 31.06 -3.09 -13.15
N GLY A 476 31.10 -3.15 -11.81
CA GLY A 476 31.35 -4.37 -11.06
C GLY A 476 30.18 -5.36 -10.99
N PRO A 477 30.35 -6.52 -10.30
CA PRO A 477 29.30 -7.52 -10.09
C PRO A 477 27.99 -6.92 -9.55
N LEU A 478 26.86 -7.38 -10.10
CA LEU A 478 25.52 -6.90 -9.78
C LEU A 478 24.55 -8.07 -9.61
N VAL A 479 23.83 -8.09 -8.50
CA VAL A 479 22.67 -8.95 -8.27
C VAL A 479 21.44 -8.07 -8.06
N VAL A 480 20.32 -8.40 -8.71
CA VAL A 480 19.04 -7.70 -8.55
C VAL A 480 18.08 -8.64 -7.85
N MET A 481 17.57 -8.25 -6.67
CA MET A 481 16.58 -9.02 -5.92
C MET A 481 15.18 -8.52 -6.25
N VAL A 482 14.28 -9.45 -6.58
CA VAL A 482 12.88 -9.17 -6.91
C VAL A 482 11.95 -10.16 -6.22
N ASN A 483 10.66 -9.82 -6.11
CA ASN A 483 9.63 -10.75 -5.67
C ASN A 483 8.33 -10.57 -6.46
N ASN A 484 7.28 -11.33 -6.12
CA ASN A 484 5.95 -11.20 -6.73
C ASN A 484 5.35 -9.78 -6.66
N PHE A 485 5.84 -8.90 -5.78
CA PHE A 485 5.38 -7.50 -5.66
C PHE A 485 6.26 -6.50 -6.42
N SER A 486 7.41 -6.93 -6.97
CA SER A 486 8.21 -6.11 -7.87
C SER A 486 7.42 -5.89 -9.17
N ALA A 487 7.07 -4.65 -9.50
CA ALA A 487 6.19 -4.35 -10.63
C ALA A 487 6.67 -3.16 -11.47
N SER A 488 6.21 -3.08 -12.72
CA SER A 488 6.38 -1.92 -13.62
C SER A 488 7.84 -1.52 -13.80
N ALA A 489 8.26 -0.35 -13.32
CA ALA A 489 9.64 0.12 -13.40
C ALA A 489 10.67 -0.87 -12.81
N SER A 490 10.33 -1.60 -11.75
CA SER A 490 11.19 -2.67 -11.21
C SER A 490 11.43 -3.79 -12.23
N GLU A 491 10.40 -4.13 -13.00
CA GLU A 491 10.45 -5.17 -14.04
C GLU A 491 11.22 -4.68 -15.26
N ILE A 492 11.06 -3.42 -15.65
CA ILE A 492 11.88 -2.80 -16.71
C ILE A 492 13.36 -2.84 -16.32
N PHE A 493 13.69 -2.47 -15.08
CA PHE A 493 15.07 -2.51 -14.60
C PHE A 493 15.63 -3.93 -14.61
N ALA A 494 14.93 -4.89 -13.98
CA ALA A 494 15.37 -6.28 -13.91
C ALA A 494 15.50 -6.92 -15.31
N ALA A 495 14.52 -6.70 -16.19
CA ALA A 495 14.54 -7.18 -17.56
C ALA A 495 15.71 -6.60 -18.37
N ALA A 496 15.98 -5.30 -18.24
CA ALA A 496 17.11 -4.68 -18.93
C ALA A 496 18.45 -5.25 -18.41
N ILE A 497 18.63 -5.38 -17.10
CA ILE A 497 19.85 -5.98 -16.53
C ILE A 497 20.06 -7.42 -17.03
N GLN A 498 18.97 -8.21 -17.11
CA GLN A 498 19.01 -9.58 -17.62
C GLN A 498 19.29 -9.65 -19.13
N ASP A 499 18.58 -8.86 -19.94
CA ASP A 499 18.71 -8.87 -21.40
C ASP A 499 20.10 -8.43 -21.86
N TYR A 500 20.69 -7.45 -21.17
CA TYR A 500 22.07 -7.01 -21.40
C TYR A 500 23.11 -7.97 -20.80
N LYS A 501 22.70 -9.02 -20.08
CA LYS A 501 23.59 -9.91 -19.32
C LYS A 501 24.51 -9.12 -18.38
N ARG A 502 23.99 -8.05 -17.77
CA ARG A 502 24.75 -7.14 -16.92
C ARG A 502 24.84 -7.63 -15.47
N GLY A 503 23.85 -8.38 -15.00
CA GLY A 503 23.80 -8.94 -13.66
C GLY A 503 22.88 -10.15 -13.59
N VAL A 504 22.69 -10.70 -12.40
CA VAL A 504 21.80 -11.84 -12.15
C VAL A 504 20.56 -11.38 -11.38
N VAL A 505 19.39 -11.74 -11.88
CA VAL A 505 18.09 -11.49 -11.24
C VAL A 505 17.71 -12.69 -10.37
N ILE A 506 17.39 -12.46 -9.10
CA ILE A 506 17.07 -13.52 -8.13
C ILE A 506 15.81 -13.19 -7.33
N GLY A 507 15.19 -14.23 -6.78
CA GLY A 507 14.05 -14.10 -5.86
C GLY A 507 12.88 -14.97 -6.30
N SER A 508 11.65 -14.47 -6.21
CA SER A 508 10.45 -15.23 -6.59
C SER A 508 10.55 -15.77 -8.04
N LYS A 509 9.75 -16.78 -8.37
CA LYS A 509 9.74 -17.42 -9.71
C LYS A 509 9.61 -16.40 -10.85
N HIS A 510 8.83 -15.36 -10.62
CA HIS A 510 8.63 -14.23 -11.51
C HIS A 510 8.28 -13.00 -10.67
N THR A 511 8.39 -11.83 -11.29
CA THR A 511 7.83 -10.57 -10.78
C THR A 511 6.30 -10.49 -10.98
N TYR A 512 5.72 -9.33 -10.69
CA TYR A 512 4.26 -9.12 -10.71
C TYR A 512 3.61 -9.34 -12.08
N GLY A 513 4.29 -8.96 -13.17
CA GLY A 513 3.78 -9.08 -14.53
C GLY A 513 3.09 -7.84 -15.08
N LYS A 514 3.44 -6.64 -14.59
CA LYS A 514 2.85 -5.42 -15.13
C LYS A 514 3.64 -4.99 -16.37
N GLY A 515 2.95 -4.80 -17.50
CA GLY A 515 3.52 -4.43 -18.80
C GLY A 515 2.88 -3.20 -19.44
N THR A 516 2.22 -2.37 -18.63
CA THR A 516 1.44 -1.21 -19.07
C THR A 516 1.93 0.08 -18.41
N VAL A 517 1.79 1.20 -19.12
CA VAL A 517 2.16 2.54 -18.68
C VAL A 517 0.89 3.36 -18.52
N GLN A 518 0.74 3.98 -17.35
CA GLN A 518 -0.36 4.88 -17.06
C GLN A 518 0.10 6.32 -17.02
N ASN A 519 -0.74 7.20 -17.57
CA ASN A 519 -0.60 8.65 -17.40
C ASN A 519 -1.70 9.15 -16.46
N VAL A 520 -1.34 10.11 -15.60
CA VAL A 520 -2.31 10.79 -14.74
C VAL A 520 -2.70 12.09 -15.41
N ILE A 521 -3.97 12.19 -15.79
CA ILE A 521 -4.55 13.28 -16.55
C ILE A 521 -5.41 14.10 -15.60
N ASP A 522 -5.00 15.33 -15.32
CA ASP A 522 -5.80 16.29 -14.55
C ASP A 522 -7.11 16.60 -15.30
N LEU A 523 -8.27 16.35 -14.70
CA LEU A 523 -9.57 16.58 -15.35
C LEU A 523 -9.90 18.07 -15.46
N ASN A 524 -9.32 18.91 -14.60
CA ASN A 524 -9.53 20.35 -14.63
C ASN A 524 -9.01 20.99 -15.92
N GLN A 525 -8.07 20.36 -16.63
CA GLN A 525 -7.49 20.91 -17.86
C GLN A 525 -8.49 20.96 -19.05
N PHE A 526 -9.57 20.18 -19.00
CA PHE A 526 -10.56 20.11 -20.07
C PHE A 526 -11.64 21.20 -19.99
N ILE A 527 -11.65 21.99 -18.91
CA ILE A 527 -12.65 23.03 -18.68
C ILE A 527 -11.99 24.40 -18.54
N ARG A 528 -12.52 25.39 -19.26
CA ARG A 528 -11.96 26.75 -19.27
C ARG A 528 -12.33 27.57 -18.03
N SER A 529 -13.46 27.26 -17.41
CA SER A 529 -13.92 27.84 -16.16
C SER A 529 -14.59 26.73 -15.37
N ASN A 530 -14.15 26.52 -14.12
CA ASN A 530 -14.63 25.44 -13.28
C ASN A 530 -15.46 26.00 -12.12
N PRO A 531 -16.81 26.02 -12.22
CA PRO A 531 -17.65 26.48 -11.13
C PRO A 531 -17.78 25.43 -10.00
N TYR A 532 -17.34 24.19 -10.21
CA TYR A 532 -17.59 23.04 -9.33
C TYR A 532 -16.41 22.68 -8.41
N GLY A 533 -15.32 23.47 -8.45
CA GLY A 533 -14.09 23.18 -7.72
C GLY A 533 -13.32 21.99 -8.29
N ASP A 534 -12.23 21.59 -7.64
CA ASP A 534 -11.32 20.56 -8.15
C ASP A 534 -12.05 19.25 -8.52
N LEU A 535 -11.87 18.83 -9.78
CA LEU A 535 -12.44 17.61 -10.36
C LEU A 535 -11.54 16.37 -10.20
N GLY A 536 -10.34 16.52 -9.65
CA GLY A 536 -9.40 15.41 -9.51
C GLY A 536 -8.75 15.02 -10.83
N ALA A 537 -8.31 13.76 -10.92
CA ALA A 537 -7.53 13.27 -12.06
C ALA A 537 -7.90 11.84 -12.46
N LEU A 538 -7.79 11.52 -13.74
CA LEU A 538 -7.90 10.16 -14.24
C LEU A 538 -6.52 9.60 -14.52
N LYS A 539 -6.16 8.51 -13.84
CA LYS A 539 -5.04 7.65 -14.21
C LYS A 539 -5.55 6.65 -15.24
N THR A 540 -4.96 6.64 -16.43
CA THR A 540 -5.41 5.77 -17.52
C THR A 540 -4.23 5.16 -18.26
N THR A 541 -4.38 3.92 -18.73
CA THR A 541 -3.32 3.26 -19.48
C THR A 541 -3.27 3.81 -20.90
N THR A 542 -2.09 4.29 -21.31
CA THR A 542 -1.88 4.92 -22.61
C THR A 542 -0.92 4.14 -23.50
N GLN A 543 -0.10 3.27 -22.90
CA GLN A 543 0.91 2.49 -23.61
C GLN A 543 1.10 1.10 -22.98
N LYS A 544 1.55 0.16 -23.80
CA LYS A 544 2.24 -1.06 -23.34
C LYS A 544 3.74 -0.88 -23.45
N PHE A 545 4.49 -1.51 -22.56
CA PHE A 545 5.94 -1.58 -22.63
C PHE A 545 6.45 -3.00 -22.89
N TYR A 546 7.60 -3.06 -23.54
CA TYR A 546 8.25 -4.27 -24.01
C TYR A 546 9.74 -4.20 -23.71
N ARG A 547 10.32 -5.36 -23.46
CA ARG A 547 11.75 -5.57 -23.27
C ARG A 547 12.53 -5.21 -24.55
N VAL A 548 13.84 -5.04 -24.41
CA VAL A 548 14.72 -4.81 -25.57
C VAL A 548 14.78 -6.02 -26.50
N ASN A 549 14.52 -7.23 -25.98
CA ASN A 549 14.39 -8.45 -26.76
C ASN A 549 13.02 -8.61 -27.47
N GLY A 550 12.10 -7.65 -27.27
CA GLY A 550 10.78 -7.58 -27.90
C GLY A 550 9.63 -8.19 -27.09
N GLY A 551 9.89 -9.06 -26.10
CA GLY A 551 8.84 -9.65 -25.26
C GLY A 551 8.24 -8.65 -24.28
N SER A 552 6.96 -8.78 -23.95
CA SER A 552 6.34 -7.97 -22.87
C SER A 552 6.56 -8.62 -21.50
N THR A 553 6.50 -7.82 -20.44
CA THR A 553 6.34 -8.30 -19.05
C THR A 553 4.87 -8.50 -18.68
N GLN A 554 3.92 -8.04 -19.51
CA GLN A 554 2.49 -8.11 -19.21
C GLN A 554 2.06 -9.56 -18.92
N ARG A 555 1.42 -9.80 -17.77
CA ARG A 555 1.04 -11.10 -17.19
C ARG A 555 2.22 -12.04 -16.84
N GLU A 556 3.30 -12.07 -17.59
CA GLU A 556 4.41 -13.01 -17.37
C GLU A 556 5.43 -12.55 -16.32
N GLY A 557 5.72 -11.25 -16.29
CA GLY A 557 6.78 -10.64 -15.49
C GLY A 557 8.18 -10.93 -16.02
N VAL A 558 9.17 -10.77 -15.15
CA VAL A 558 10.57 -11.12 -15.35
C VAL A 558 10.85 -12.39 -14.58
N LEU A 559 11.27 -13.43 -15.28
CA LEU A 559 11.68 -14.69 -14.66
C LEU A 559 13.05 -14.51 -14.00
N SER A 560 13.15 -14.93 -12.73
CA SER A 560 14.42 -14.92 -12.00
C SER A 560 15.38 -15.97 -12.57
N ASP A 561 16.66 -15.61 -12.72
CA ASP A 561 17.74 -16.54 -13.10
C ASP A 561 17.96 -17.60 -12.01
N VAL A 562 17.78 -17.20 -10.75
CA VAL A 562 17.77 -18.05 -9.55
C VAL A 562 16.44 -17.87 -8.82
N VAL A 563 15.61 -18.91 -8.87
CA VAL A 563 14.30 -18.94 -8.18
C VAL A 563 14.48 -19.38 -6.74
N MET A 564 14.04 -18.52 -5.82
CA MET A 564 14.04 -18.73 -4.38
C MET A 564 12.58 -18.92 -3.92
N PRO A 565 12.27 -19.98 -3.15
CA PRO A 565 10.93 -20.12 -2.59
C PRO A 565 10.69 -19.01 -1.57
N ASP A 566 9.52 -18.42 -1.62
CA ASP A 566 9.01 -17.47 -0.63
C ASP A 566 7.64 -17.90 -0.09
N ARG A 567 7.16 -17.14 0.90
CA ARG A 567 5.88 -17.40 1.61
C ARG A 567 4.66 -17.50 0.68
N TYR A 568 4.71 -16.86 -0.49
CA TYR A 568 3.63 -16.72 -1.45
C TYR A 568 3.83 -17.55 -2.71
N SER A 569 4.85 -18.42 -2.77
CA SER A 569 5.21 -19.23 -3.95
C SER A 569 4.05 -20.02 -4.60
N TYR A 570 3.02 -20.37 -3.82
CA TYR A 570 1.86 -21.16 -4.25
C TYR A 570 0.53 -20.41 -4.09
N ILE A 571 0.60 -19.08 -4.05
CA ILE A 571 -0.58 -18.21 -4.00
C ILE A 571 -0.64 -17.43 -5.31
N ASP A 572 -1.78 -17.50 -5.99
CA ASP A 572 -2.07 -16.70 -7.17
C ASP A 572 -1.91 -15.22 -6.83
N MET A 573 -0.92 -14.59 -7.45
CA MET A 573 -0.49 -13.23 -7.18
C MET A 573 0.28 -12.69 -8.39
N GLY A 574 -0.29 -11.65 -8.98
CA GLY A 574 0.29 -10.91 -10.08
C GLY A 574 -0.77 -10.44 -11.06
N GLU A 575 -0.33 -9.72 -12.08
CA GLU A 575 -1.18 -9.17 -13.15
C GLU A 575 -2.02 -10.25 -13.85
N ARG A 576 -1.50 -11.48 -13.94
CA ARG A 576 -2.17 -12.59 -14.63
C ARG A 576 -3.41 -13.12 -13.91
N ASP A 577 -3.50 -12.86 -12.60
CA ASP A 577 -4.56 -13.36 -11.74
C ASP A 577 -5.67 -12.30 -11.53
N ILE A 578 -5.50 -11.13 -12.16
CA ILE A 578 -6.48 -10.05 -12.13
C ILE A 578 -7.27 -10.07 -13.42
N ASP A 579 -8.58 -10.25 -13.30
CA ASP A 579 -9.58 -9.50 -14.06
C ASP A 579 -9.39 -9.39 -15.58
N ASN A 580 -10.00 -8.38 -16.16
CA ASN A 580 -9.57 -7.60 -17.34
C ASN A 580 -8.06 -7.26 -17.59
N ALA A 581 -7.05 -7.88 -17.00
CA ALA A 581 -5.66 -7.54 -17.31
C ALA A 581 -5.36 -7.74 -18.81
N MET A 582 -4.62 -6.84 -19.45
CA MET A 582 -4.32 -7.01 -20.89
C MET A 582 -3.51 -8.29 -21.18
N PRO A 583 -3.69 -8.93 -22.35
CA PRO A 583 -2.95 -10.14 -22.71
C PRO A 583 -1.46 -9.85 -22.92
N TRP A 584 -0.64 -10.90 -22.81
CA TRP A 584 0.76 -10.83 -23.22
C TRP A 584 0.88 -10.78 -24.75
N ASP A 585 1.84 -10.01 -25.25
CA ASP A 585 2.21 -9.96 -26.66
C ASP A 585 3.71 -9.65 -26.85
N LYS A 586 4.16 -9.69 -28.10
CA LYS A 586 5.57 -9.48 -28.48
C LYS A 586 5.68 -8.57 -29.70
N ILE A 587 6.73 -7.75 -29.72
CA ILE A 587 7.12 -6.92 -30.85
C ILE A 587 8.54 -7.29 -31.32
N ASP A 588 9.02 -6.67 -32.40
CA ASP A 588 10.40 -6.85 -32.83
C ASP A 588 11.38 -6.38 -31.73
N PRO A 589 12.53 -7.05 -31.58
CA PRO A 589 13.59 -6.60 -30.68
C PRO A 589 14.13 -5.22 -31.11
N ALA A 590 14.56 -4.44 -30.12
CA ALA A 590 15.38 -3.26 -30.34
C ALA A 590 16.79 -3.69 -30.78
N ASN A 591 17.52 -2.78 -31.44
CA ASN A 591 18.92 -3.02 -31.75
C ASN A 591 19.79 -2.77 -30.51
N TYR A 592 20.21 -3.83 -29.83
CA TYR A 592 21.06 -3.77 -28.65
C TYR A 592 22.15 -4.84 -28.70
N GLN A 593 23.21 -4.65 -27.91
CA GLN A 593 24.30 -5.61 -27.77
C GLN A 593 24.48 -5.94 -26.29
N PRO A 594 24.42 -7.22 -25.89
CA PRO A 594 24.73 -7.62 -24.53
C PRO A 594 26.15 -7.21 -24.13
N VAL A 595 26.37 -7.00 -22.83
CA VAL A 595 27.69 -6.67 -22.28
C VAL A 595 28.64 -7.85 -22.55
N LYS A 596 29.79 -7.56 -23.19
CA LYS A 596 30.76 -8.59 -23.59
C LYS A 596 31.59 -9.03 -22.39
N GLY A 597 31.93 -10.32 -22.35
CA GLY A 597 32.89 -10.88 -21.38
C GLY A 597 32.32 -11.22 -20.00
N LEU A 598 31.00 -11.11 -19.81
CA LEU A 598 30.31 -11.55 -18.59
C LEU A 598 29.62 -12.90 -18.82
N ASP A 599 29.88 -13.86 -17.92
CA ASP A 599 29.17 -15.13 -17.84
C ASP A 599 28.90 -15.47 -16.37
N PHE A 600 27.62 -15.65 -16.04
CA PHE A 600 27.16 -15.94 -14.68
C PHE A 600 26.70 -17.38 -14.50
N THR A 601 26.81 -18.23 -15.53
CA THR A 601 26.27 -19.59 -15.54
C THR A 601 26.81 -20.42 -14.37
N ALA A 602 28.11 -20.33 -14.09
CA ALA A 602 28.74 -21.04 -12.96
C ALA A 602 28.22 -20.56 -11.59
N ALA A 603 28.03 -19.25 -11.41
CA ALA A 603 27.50 -18.68 -10.16
C ALA A 603 26.04 -19.10 -9.93
N ILE A 604 25.22 -19.08 -10.99
CA ILE A 604 23.81 -19.52 -10.97
C ILE A 604 23.73 -21.02 -10.63
N ALA A 605 24.59 -21.86 -11.22
CA ALA A 605 24.61 -23.30 -10.93
C ALA A 605 24.95 -23.58 -9.45
N LYS A 606 26.00 -22.96 -8.93
CA LYS A 606 26.39 -23.08 -7.51
C LYS A 606 25.29 -22.61 -6.56
N SER A 607 24.57 -21.54 -6.93
CA SER A 607 23.44 -21.06 -6.15
C SER A 607 22.31 -22.09 -6.07
N LYS A 608 21.95 -22.69 -7.21
CA LYS A 608 20.93 -23.76 -7.26
C LYS A 608 21.31 -24.97 -6.40
N GLU A 609 22.57 -25.37 -6.42
CA GLU A 609 23.09 -26.44 -5.56
C GLU A 609 23.00 -26.08 -4.06
N ARG A 610 23.42 -24.88 -3.68
CA ARG A 610 23.30 -24.39 -2.29
C ARG A 610 21.85 -24.40 -1.83
N MET A 611 20.94 -23.83 -2.62
CA MET A 611 19.52 -23.75 -2.25
C MET A 611 18.88 -25.13 -2.10
N ALA A 612 19.20 -26.10 -2.97
CA ALA A 612 18.65 -27.45 -2.90
C ALA A 612 19.02 -28.19 -1.59
N THR A 613 20.16 -27.85 -0.99
CA THR A 613 20.65 -28.45 0.26
C THR A 613 20.35 -27.62 1.51
N ASN A 614 19.85 -26.40 1.36
CA ASN A 614 19.65 -25.46 2.46
C ASN A 614 18.33 -25.73 3.20
N GLU A 615 18.42 -26.07 4.49
CA GLU A 615 17.27 -26.40 5.34
C GLU A 615 16.31 -25.21 5.55
N GLN A 616 16.81 -23.97 5.55
CA GLN A 616 15.97 -22.79 5.66
C GLN A 616 15.06 -22.64 4.43
N PHE A 617 15.61 -22.80 3.21
CA PHE A 617 14.81 -22.73 1.99
C PHE A 617 13.79 -23.88 1.88
N LYS A 618 14.15 -25.09 2.33
CA LYS A 618 13.19 -26.20 2.43
C LYS A 618 12.03 -25.86 3.38
N LEU A 619 12.34 -25.31 4.56
CA LEU A 619 11.33 -24.93 5.54
C LEU A 619 10.43 -23.79 5.04
N ILE A 620 10.97 -22.84 4.26
CA ILE A 620 10.19 -21.77 3.61
C ILE A 620 9.21 -22.37 2.58
N ASP A 621 9.67 -23.28 1.72
CA ASP A 621 8.82 -23.95 0.73
C ASP A 621 7.69 -24.77 1.37
N GLU A 622 7.99 -25.51 2.44
CA GLU A 622 6.98 -26.23 3.22
C GLU A 622 5.95 -25.30 3.85
N ASN A 623 6.39 -24.15 4.38
CA ASN A 623 5.50 -23.13 4.92
C ASN A 623 4.58 -22.56 3.84
N ALA A 624 5.13 -22.27 2.66
CA ALA A 624 4.35 -21.76 1.53
C ALA A 624 3.28 -22.76 1.07
N LYS A 625 3.60 -24.06 1.00
CA LYS A 625 2.63 -25.13 0.70
C LYS A 625 1.53 -25.22 1.76
N TRP A 626 1.90 -25.13 3.03
CA TRP A 626 0.93 -25.16 4.13
C TRP A 626 0.00 -23.95 4.09
N ILE A 627 0.52 -22.74 3.87
CA ILE A 627 -0.28 -21.52 3.72
C ILE A 627 -1.25 -21.66 2.53
N SER A 628 -0.77 -22.13 1.38
CA SER A 628 -1.61 -22.35 0.20
C SER A 628 -2.73 -23.35 0.45
N SER A 629 -2.45 -24.48 1.12
CA SER A 629 -3.48 -25.47 1.48
C SER A 629 -4.61 -24.94 2.37
N ARG A 630 -4.37 -23.81 3.05
CA ARG A 630 -5.35 -23.16 3.92
C ARG A 630 -6.15 -22.06 3.21
N LYS A 631 -5.71 -21.58 2.05
CA LYS A 631 -6.39 -20.53 1.26
C LYS A 631 -7.85 -20.91 0.95
N ASP A 632 -8.09 -22.18 0.67
CA ASP A 632 -9.42 -22.68 0.26
C ASP A 632 -10.32 -23.09 1.44
N MET A 633 -9.84 -22.94 2.68
CA MET A 633 -10.62 -23.28 3.88
C MET A 633 -11.56 -22.13 4.27
N ASN A 634 -12.73 -22.10 3.62
CA ASN A 634 -13.71 -21.03 3.83
C ASN A 634 -14.81 -21.33 4.86
N THR A 635 -14.86 -22.55 5.41
CA THR A 635 -15.88 -22.94 6.39
C THR A 635 -15.28 -23.12 7.77
N LEU A 636 -15.87 -22.46 8.77
CA LEU A 636 -15.46 -22.53 10.17
C LEU A 636 -16.60 -23.01 11.05
N SER A 637 -16.26 -23.80 12.07
CA SER A 637 -17.19 -24.21 13.11
C SER A 637 -17.47 -23.06 14.09
N LEU A 638 -18.73 -22.90 14.47
CA LEU A 638 -19.18 -21.99 15.54
C LEU A 638 -19.37 -22.71 16.88
N ASN A 639 -19.11 -24.02 16.94
CA ASN A 639 -18.99 -24.78 18.18
C ASN A 639 -17.62 -24.52 18.82
N PHE A 640 -17.60 -24.15 20.11
CA PHE A 640 -16.38 -23.77 20.84
C PHE A 640 -15.30 -24.85 20.82
N ASN A 641 -15.67 -26.10 21.11
CA ASN A 641 -14.70 -27.19 21.22
C ASN A 641 -14.09 -27.53 19.86
N LYS A 642 -14.90 -27.57 18.79
CA LYS A 642 -14.42 -27.81 17.43
C LYS A 642 -13.54 -26.66 16.93
N PHE A 643 -13.99 -25.41 17.10
CA PHE A 643 -13.24 -24.22 16.73
C PHE A 643 -11.87 -24.16 17.44
N ARG A 644 -11.86 -24.40 18.76
CA ARG A 644 -10.63 -24.44 19.55
C ARG A 644 -9.69 -25.56 19.09
N ALA A 645 -10.22 -26.73 18.73
CA ALA A 645 -9.42 -27.85 18.22
C ALA A 645 -8.78 -27.51 16.86
N GLU A 646 -9.54 -26.89 15.95
CA GLU A 646 -9.05 -26.40 14.65
C GLU A 646 -7.92 -25.38 14.83
N GLU A 647 -8.14 -24.37 15.67
CA GLU A 647 -7.15 -23.36 16.06
C GLU A 647 -5.87 -23.98 16.65
N THR A 648 -6.02 -24.95 17.56
CA THR A 648 -4.89 -25.64 18.19
C THR A 648 -4.09 -26.46 17.17
N ALA A 649 -4.76 -27.13 16.22
CA ALA A 649 -4.11 -27.87 15.15
C ALA A 649 -3.31 -26.94 14.22
N VAL A 650 -3.88 -25.78 13.89
CA VAL A 650 -3.21 -24.71 13.13
C VAL A 650 -1.98 -24.21 13.88
N GLU A 651 -2.11 -23.86 15.15
CA GLU A 651 -0.99 -23.39 15.96
C GLU A 651 0.12 -24.42 16.10
N ASN A 652 -0.21 -25.69 16.31
CA ASN A 652 0.76 -26.77 16.41
C ASN A 652 1.54 -26.96 15.12
N THR A 653 0.88 -26.81 13.97
CA THR A 653 1.57 -26.82 12.67
C THR A 653 2.43 -25.58 12.49
N ALA A 654 1.91 -24.39 12.86
CA ALA A 654 2.64 -23.13 12.79
C ALA A 654 3.92 -23.11 13.65
N LYS A 655 3.94 -23.84 14.78
CA LYS A 655 5.14 -23.97 15.64
C LYS A 655 6.35 -24.52 14.87
N LYS A 656 6.14 -25.42 13.89
CA LYS A 656 7.21 -25.94 13.03
C LYS A 656 7.94 -24.82 12.29
N PHE A 657 7.20 -23.80 11.85
CA PHE A 657 7.72 -22.71 11.04
C PHE A 657 8.27 -21.54 11.87
N LYS A 658 8.17 -21.56 13.20
CA LYS A 658 8.76 -20.52 14.06
C LYS A 658 10.28 -20.43 13.91
N ALA A 659 10.93 -21.57 13.65
CA ALA A 659 12.37 -21.64 13.38
C ALA A 659 12.80 -20.76 12.19
N LEU A 660 11.89 -20.41 11.27
CA LEU A 660 12.20 -19.48 10.18
C LEU A 660 12.62 -18.09 10.69
N ALA A 661 12.04 -17.64 11.80
CA ALA A 661 12.34 -16.34 12.41
C ALA A 661 13.69 -16.32 13.16
N ASP A 662 14.22 -17.51 13.50
CA ASP A 662 15.47 -17.65 14.25
C ASP A 662 16.71 -17.68 13.32
N TYR A 663 16.49 -17.67 11.99
CA TYR A 663 17.59 -17.66 11.03
C TYR A 663 18.44 -16.39 11.14
N LYS A 664 19.76 -16.58 11.10
CA LYS A 664 20.74 -15.49 11.08
C LYS A 664 21.92 -15.86 10.21
N ASN A 665 22.31 -14.97 9.28
CA ASN A 665 23.41 -15.19 8.34
C ASN A 665 24.80 -14.86 8.92
N ASN A 666 24.88 -14.47 10.21
CA ASN A 666 26.12 -14.07 10.90
C ASN A 666 26.91 -12.94 10.23
N LEU A 667 26.28 -12.18 9.33
CA LEU A 667 26.86 -11.00 8.71
C LEU A 667 26.50 -9.74 9.49
N SER A 668 27.41 -8.78 9.47
CA SER A 668 27.23 -7.46 10.10
C SER A 668 27.05 -6.40 9.03
N PHE A 669 25.91 -5.73 9.07
CA PHE A 669 25.52 -4.66 8.15
C PHE A 669 25.72 -3.31 8.84
N GLY A 670 26.15 -2.31 8.07
CA GLY A 670 26.43 -0.98 8.61
C GLY A 670 26.07 0.15 7.65
N SER A 671 25.66 1.27 8.24
CA SER A 671 25.42 2.51 7.49
C SER A 671 26.74 3.14 7.04
N LEU A 672 26.67 3.85 5.92
CA LEU A 672 27.79 4.60 5.36
C LEU A 672 28.12 5.83 6.22
N PRO A 673 29.34 6.40 6.09
CA PRO A 673 29.77 7.53 6.92
C PRO A 673 28.84 8.76 6.90
N TYR A 674 28.19 9.06 5.77
CA TYR A 674 27.31 10.23 5.67
C TYR A 674 26.04 10.08 6.55
N GLU A 675 25.45 8.88 6.60
CA GLU A 675 24.30 8.61 7.47
C GLU A 675 24.67 8.65 8.94
N LYS A 676 25.89 8.18 9.30
CA LYS A 676 26.37 8.26 10.68
C LYS A 676 26.45 9.69 11.21
N GLU A 677 26.72 10.66 10.33
CA GLU A 677 26.65 12.08 10.70
C GLU A 677 25.21 12.55 10.91
N MET A 678 24.26 12.07 10.11
CA MET A 678 22.84 12.37 10.29
C MET A 678 22.30 11.83 11.62
N PHE A 679 22.73 10.64 12.04
CA PHE A 679 22.31 10.00 13.30
C PHE A 679 22.59 10.85 14.55
N LYS A 680 23.62 11.71 14.51
CA LYS A 680 23.94 12.63 15.62
C LYS A 680 22.80 13.59 15.91
N ASN A 681 22.05 13.96 14.87
CA ASN A 681 20.94 14.91 14.95
C ASN A 681 19.57 14.24 14.86
N ASP A 682 19.49 12.97 14.43
CA ASP A 682 18.26 12.20 14.28
C ASP A 682 18.40 10.78 14.86
N THR A 683 18.02 10.63 16.12
CA THR A 683 18.05 9.35 16.83
C THR A 683 16.98 8.37 16.34
N VAL A 684 15.88 8.86 15.77
CA VAL A 684 14.81 8.03 15.23
C VAL A 684 15.28 7.36 13.95
N LEU A 685 15.95 8.11 13.07
CA LEU A 685 16.59 7.57 11.87
C LEU A 685 17.62 6.50 12.23
N ALA A 686 18.45 6.73 13.25
CA ALA A 686 19.45 5.76 13.72
C ALA A 686 18.80 4.42 14.13
N GLN A 687 17.74 4.46 14.95
CA GLN A 687 17.00 3.26 15.35
C GLN A 687 16.34 2.54 14.16
N LYS A 688 15.79 3.29 13.20
CA LYS A 688 15.22 2.72 11.96
C LYS A 688 16.30 1.99 11.14
N ARG A 689 17.52 2.52 11.09
CA ARG A 689 18.66 1.88 10.38
C ARG A 689 19.18 0.66 11.12
N GLU A 690 19.28 0.69 12.43
CA GLU A 690 19.65 -0.49 13.24
C GLU A 690 18.67 -1.66 13.01
N ARG A 691 17.36 -1.40 13.06
CA ARG A 691 16.34 -2.43 12.78
C ARG A 691 16.43 -2.96 11.35
N TRP A 692 16.71 -2.08 10.37
CA TRP A 692 16.91 -2.53 9.00
C TRP A 692 18.15 -3.42 8.86
N HIS A 693 19.28 -3.06 9.48
CA HIS A 693 20.47 -3.92 9.50
C HIS A 693 20.23 -5.27 10.17
N GLU A 694 19.49 -5.29 11.28
CA GLU A 694 19.08 -6.54 11.94
C GLU A 694 18.21 -7.39 10.99
N SER A 695 17.27 -6.77 10.27
CA SER A 695 16.47 -7.50 9.27
C SER A 695 17.33 -8.11 8.16
N LEU A 696 18.37 -7.41 7.68
CA LEU A 696 19.32 -7.94 6.69
C LEU A 696 20.14 -9.11 7.24
N SER A 697 20.51 -9.08 8.53
CA SER A 697 21.17 -10.22 9.21
C SER A 697 20.28 -11.44 9.35
N ASN A 698 18.96 -11.27 9.33
CA ASN A 698 17.98 -12.34 9.44
C ASN A 698 17.39 -12.74 8.07
N ASP A 699 17.96 -12.22 6.98
CA ASP A 699 17.45 -12.42 5.62
C ASP A 699 18.29 -13.45 4.85
N VAL A 700 17.71 -14.63 4.62
CA VAL A 700 18.35 -15.73 3.86
C VAL A 700 18.50 -15.41 2.38
N TYR A 701 17.61 -14.58 1.81
CA TYR A 701 17.67 -14.19 0.41
C TYR A 701 18.85 -13.24 0.19
N VAL A 702 19.09 -12.31 1.13
CA VAL A 702 20.27 -11.44 1.11
C VAL A 702 21.56 -12.25 1.25
N ASP A 703 21.59 -13.24 2.13
CA ASP A 703 22.78 -14.10 2.26
C ASP A 703 23.12 -14.82 0.95
N GLU A 704 22.11 -15.37 0.28
CA GLU A 704 22.30 -16.01 -1.02
C GLU A 704 22.67 -15.02 -2.13
N ALA A 705 22.10 -13.81 -2.14
CA ALA A 705 22.52 -12.73 -3.05
C ALA A 705 24.03 -12.44 -2.92
N LEU A 706 24.52 -12.37 -1.69
CA LEU A 706 25.94 -12.15 -1.40
C LEU A 706 26.80 -13.37 -1.76
N ASN A 707 26.29 -14.60 -1.64
CA ASN A 707 26.97 -15.81 -2.12
C ASN A 707 27.15 -15.77 -3.65
N ILE A 708 26.11 -15.35 -4.38
CA ILE A 708 26.18 -15.23 -5.85
C ILE A 708 27.21 -14.18 -6.25
N LEU A 709 27.22 -13.00 -5.61
CA LEU A 709 28.25 -11.97 -5.87
C LEU A 709 29.67 -12.51 -5.63
N ASN A 710 29.86 -13.30 -4.57
CA ASN A 710 31.13 -13.95 -4.27
C ASN A 710 31.55 -14.94 -5.38
N ASP A 711 30.61 -15.70 -5.94
CA ASP A 711 30.87 -16.66 -7.01
C ASP A 711 31.16 -16.00 -8.36
N MET A 712 30.52 -14.87 -8.68
CA MET A 712 30.78 -14.12 -9.91
C MET A 712 32.25 -13.70 -10.02
N LYS A 713 32.87 -13.29 -8.91
CA LYS A 713 34.26 -12.84 -8.90
C LYS A 713 35.27 -13.98 -8.97
N ASN A 714 34.95 -15.14 -8.37
CA ASN A 714 35.82 -16.32 -8.45
C ASN A 714 35.86 -16.93 -9.85
N SER A 715 34.81 -16.72 -10.66
CA SER A 715 34.76 -17.14 -12.06
C SER A 715 35.64 -16.28 -12.98
N GLY A 716 35.98 -15.05 -12.57
CA GLY A 716 36.87 -14.13 -13.30
C GLY A 716 38.37 -14.39 -13.12
N LYS A 717 38.78 -15.28 -12.21
CA LYS A 717 40.21 -15.63 -12.02
C LYS A 717 40.72 -16.65 -13.04
N ASP A 718 39.83 -17.38 -13.72
CA ASP A 718 40.20 -18.39 -14.72
C ASP A 718 40.20 -17.87 -16.17
N VAL A 719 39.84 -16.60 -16.39
CA VAL A 719 39.92 -15.93 -17.71
C VAL A 719 41.06 -14.89 -17.68
N LYS A 720 42.31 -15.37 -17.74
CA LYS A 720 43.53 -14.53 -17.79
C LYS A 720 43.57 -13.62 -19.02
N GLY A 721 44.14 -12.42 -18.87
CA GLY A 721 44.75 -11.68 -19.98
C GLY A 721 44.93 -10.19 -19.74
N THR A 722 46.09 -9.80 -19.21
CA THR A 722 46.54 -8.41 -19.07
C THR A 722 46.40 -7.65 -20.41
N ILE A 723 45.55 -6.64 -20.47
CA ILE A 723 45.61 -5.60 -21.52
C ILE A 723 45.82 -4.27 -20.83
N THR A 724 47.09 -3.94 -20.60
CA THR A 724 47.52 -2.57 -20.32
C THR A 724 47.38 -1.73 -21.59
N LEU A 725 46.53 -0.72 -21.53
CA LEU A 725 46.39 0.35 -22.53
C LEU A 725 47.61 1.28 -22.50
N LYS A 726 48.75 0.81 -23.02
CA LYS A 726 49.89 1.62 -23.46
C LYS A 726 50.65 0.78 -24.49
N ASP A 727 50.38 1.03 -25.77
CA ASP A 727 51.28 0.82 -26.93
C ASP A 727 50.51 0.77 -28.26
N LYS A 728 49.73 1.83 -28.54
CA LYS A 728 49.23 2.12 -29.90
C LYS A 728 49.65 3.53 -30.34
N LYS A 729 50.94 3.84 -30.22
CA LYS A 729 51.60 4.93 -30.95
C LYS A 729 53.07 4.56 -31.12
N ASN A 730 53.36 3.77 -32.16
CA ASN A 730 54.62 3.72 -32.91
C ASN A 730 54.67 2.41 -33.70
N LYS A 731 54.11 2.40 -34.92
CA LYS A 731 54.48 1.52 -36.03
C LYS A 731 53.63 1.86 -37.26
N ILE A 732 53.89 3.03 -37.84
CA ILE A 732 53.64 3.29 -39.27
C ILE A 732 54.81 4.14 -39.76
N VAL A 733 55.99 3.53 -39.90
CA VAL A 733 56.99 3.90 -40.91
C VAL A 733 57.78 2.62 -41.20
N ASP A 734 58.03 2.40 -42.49
CA ASP A 734 58.95 1.44 -43.12
C ASP A 734 58.44 0.08 -43.65
N LYS A 735 58.62 -0.02 -44.98
CA LYS A 735 58.55 -1.17 -45.92
C LYS A 735 57.13 -1.43 -46.45
N VAL A 736 56.88 -1.30 -47.76
CA VAL A 736 57.55 -1.98 -48.88
C VAL A 736 57.42 -1.15 -50.18
N ASN A 737 58.53 -1.15 -50.95
CA ASN A 737 58.73 -0.91 -52.40
C ASN A 737 57.68 -0.15 -53.22
#